data_AF-A0A8H5EY79-F1
#
_entry.id   AF-A0A8H5EY79-F1
#
_cell.length_a   1.000
_cell.length_b   1.000
_cell.length_c   1.000
_cell.angle_alpha   90.00
_cell.angle_beta   90.00
_cell.angle_gamma   90.00
#
_symmetry.space_group_name_H-M   'P 1'
#
loop_
_entity.id
_entity.type
_entity.pdbx_description
1 polymer ?
#
loop_
_entity_poly.entity_id
_entity_poly.type
_entity_poly.pdbx_seq_one_letter_code
_entity_poly.pdbx_strand_id
1 'polypeptide(L)'
;MASLDEPRLPQEIFDNIIDHFHDDVHSLELCSLVVSAWLASARAHLFRRVELTPPSKPKKPSSTISAFTFSRPKLTPCQRLFELVEASQRGRLGSIATYVRELHLCEGMLAREWLAREPMLPLLLRALPNLCRFEVCRSASVSMAWNALPALLTRAVDHVFSQPSLTALRLSSLKFENVGELKHMMSGCTHLRVLEVDHLVVVDSGLQYLDEGEERARVAPLDTLIMGPRTSTVFISYLLHPQSIVSVNTVRRLGIALSGDFIDFGRLLQASSSVEQLEINLMNDIRLQDYWQITPEQQFDLTQITNLRNLKVHIDVLQKQEDPLQWLTTVLSTGIDSAHPLRRNSIETIQIVYSLFLPAPYMDRSINTNIFDRWADIDAILCGRDDEKDSQYSHAYDNLRNVRLEFALENPIGFGVAPRFLKEVVLDSPGLEEKDILLVEGPNYVLRSFPEGYKLFDHHKGPANNPRHDLYLHGPPKKRFRSINEFIPHAIWLMGDPNIDCECKYCAKKTQREVTASMSNILRNATPSLSQSPAPSRIIRPLPNKGKARANIPRVAEARQRDTKNYAAIQKSIKPLKASSTVLKQPMLVERSNDLRAVYSKSAQHIRRWYREGEIVWCALPRPICSVNKLGDSVTLEYWPAVVDEVKLKSETVPRASTAGHVGSASLPSAAQPVASSSATQIAPMDADDGRGPMLLPSDEPLPWTVRQYARYKVHFLAVSHSTTIDDDDILPYQANMPSEELIEVMAEHPPERLMFDKTTITNFNPCPAGDVPSLFDAIPPFALAIQIASAISQSWCLTDEYELKYTIPQIPSASAPPPPPRPPPSFQSSSISSASSRIPQQPQPNSLQAAIEAANRHNDNLTRATIYESVSAVHPSMPASTAQQTTSRMIGMPPPPGQLRQIRYQGMWWGAERIWVDDFVRLKVPRRALAPTGDNHILAPAGPSKTEQQEYQGPDEERHFLGAQMRGTFLRLDGIIIVDVEDNGQVTKQARLTGRLYELVALDWQGEEYHSKAPIIRPPIIPRQPAEGAGAVERTNSGPPVDHILPAAPTGYKFREILEPGYEFVGTMGLLSGRYYPGILKHPRLLSRVARAIHSPDPQRHAGLWSLEGLSGGLFNSVDPWRYKKGRHTMMQDADKEAASVLDEYVRNTIAERGAGQHQPFGDGDAMDVDGM
;
A
#
# COMPACT_ATOMS: atom_id res chain seq x y z
N MET A 1 23.11 54.73 -15.39
CA MET A 1 21.89 55.40 -15.91
C MET A 1 20.72 54.93 -15.06
N ALA A 2 19.78 55.84 -14.78
CA ALA A 2 18.43 55.61 -14.23
C ALA A 2 18.28 54.74 -12.96
N SER A 3 17.72 55.38 -11.92
CA SER A 3 17.09 54.75 -10.75
C SER A 3 15.81 53.99 -11.12
N LEU A 4 15.45 53.00 -10.29
CA LEU A 4 14.18 53.01 -9.55
C LEU A 4 14.26 52.01 -8.40
N ASP A 5 14.03 52.49 -7.18
CA ASP A 5 14.01 51.67 -5.97
C ASP A 5 12.73 50.81 -5.92
N GLU A 6 12.80 49.58 -6.44
CA GLU A 6 11.88 48.54 -5.95
C GLU A 6 12.23 48.23 -4.49
N PRO A 7 11.23 48.11 -3.58
CA PRO A 7 11.47 47.78 -2.19
C PRO A 7 11.95 46.32 -2.07
N ARG A 8 13.26 46.13 -2.18
CA ARG A 8 13.92 44.85 -1.92
C ARG A 8 13.93 44.60 -0.41
N LEU A 9 13.44 43.44 0.00
CA LEU A 9 13.54 42.99 1.38
C LEU A 9 15.04 42.93 1.79
N PRO A 10 15.39 43.32 3.03
CA PRO A 10 16.73 43.10 3.57
C PRO A 10 17.15 41.63 3.48
N GLN A 11 18.45 41.37 3.35
CA GLN A 11 18.97 40.01 3.20
C GLN A 11 18.62 39.13 4.41
N GLU A 12 18.57 39.73 5.59
CA GLU A 12 18.17 39.12 6.85
C GLU A 12 16.74 38.56 6.79
N ILE A 13 15.83 39.15 6.01
CA ILE A 13 14.47 38.62 5.82
C ILE A 13 14.51 37.37 4.93
N PHE A 14 15.30 37.38 3.86
CA PHE A 14 15.49 36.20 3.02
C PHE A 14 16.17 35.06 3.79
N ASP A 15 17.15 35.36 4.63
CA ASP A 15 17.81 34.37 5.49
C ASP A 15 16.82 33.73 6.47
N ASN A 16 16.00 34.52 7.18
CA ASN A 16 14.94 34.00 8.05
C ASN A 16 13.89 33.15 7.27
N ILE A 17 13.55 33.53 6.03
CA ILE A 17 12.64 32.72 5.19
C ILE A 17 13.28 31.38 4.83
N ILE A 18 14.57 31.38 4.47
CA ILE A 18 15.33 30.17 4.13
C ILE A 18 15.49 29.27 5.36
N ASP A 19 15.66 29.84 6.55
CA ASP A 19 15.72 29.10 7.82
C ASP A 19 14.44 28.32 8.14
N HIS A 20 13.28 28.76 7.63
CA HIS A 20 12.03 27.98 7.74
C HIS A 20 11.98 26.74 6.83
N PHE A 21 12.90 26.60 5.87
CA PHE A 21 13.00 25.43 4.99
C PHE A 21 14.00 24.36 5.49
N HIS A 22 14.48 24.44 6.74
CA HIS A 22 15.52 23.54 7.28
C HIS A 22 15.28 22.02 7.07
N ASP A 23 14.02 21.56 7.13
CA ASP A 23 13.65 20.16 6.87
C ASP A 23 13.27 19.88 5.39
N ASP A 24 13.03 20.92 4.58
CA ASP A 24 12.75 20.81 3.14
C ASP A 24 14.06 20.97 2.35
N VAL A 25 14.88 19.91 2.39
CA VAL A 25 16.11 19.74 1.60
C VAL A 25 15.90 20.18 0.16
N HIS A 26 14.76 19.84 -0.41
CA HIS A 26 14.46 20.17 -1.78
C HIS A 26 14.29 21.70 -1.98
N SER A 27 13.46 22.36 -1.17
CA SER A 27 13.31 23.83 -1.28
C SER A 27 14.62 24.58 -1.03
N LEU A 28 15.49 24.05 -0.16
CA LEU A 28 16.84 24.58 0.07
C LEU A 28 17.76 24.43 -1.16
N GLU A 29 17.71 23.30 -1.88
CA GLU A 29 18.49 23.10 -3.12
C GLU A 29 18.16 24.20 -4.14
N LEU A 30 16.89 24.53 -4.34
CA LEU A 30 16.50 25.62 -5.23
C LEU A 30 16.88 27.01 -4.69
N CYS A 31 16.70 27.29 -3.40
CA CYS A 31 17.20 28.54 -2.79
C CYS A 31 18.70 28.75 -3.04
N SER A 32 19.49 27.68 -3.04
CA SER A 32 20.93 27.74 -3.33
C SER A 32 21.27 28.11 -4.79
N LEU A 33 20.32 27.98 -5.71
CA LEU A 33 20.50 28.24 -7.15
C LEU A 33 19.91 29.58 -7.62
N VAL A 34 19.04 30.23 -6.83
CA VAL A 34 18.38 31.49 -7.21
C VAL A 34 19.37 32.67 -7.30
N VAL A 35 20.15 32.91 -6.24
CA VAL A 35 21.10 34.03 -6.18
C VAL A 35 22.24 33.73 -5.20
N SER A 36 23.43 34.26 -5.47
CA SER A 36 24.62 34.06 -4.63
C SER A 36 24.47 34.52 -3.18
N ALA A 37 23.56 35.46 -2.89
CA ALA A 37 23.30 35.92 -1.53
C ALA A 37 22.58 34.86 -0.68
N TRP A 38 21.66 34.09 -1.27
CA TRP A 38 20.90 33.02 -0.59
C TRP A 38 21.72 31.73 -0.40
N LEU A 39 22.81 31.61 -1.15
CA LEU A 39 23.65 30.41 -1.20
C LEU A 39 24.23 30.02 0.17
N ALA A 40 24.60 30.98 1.02
CA ALA A 40 25.18 30.70 2.33
C ALA A 40 24.14 30.07 3.27
N SER A 41 22.97 30.70 3.39
CA SER A 41 21.86 30.30 4.25
C SER A 41 21.26 28.96 3.80
N ALA A 42 21.08 28.75 2.49
CA ALA A 42 20.63 27.47 1.96
C ALA A 42 21.64 26.33 2.24
N ARG A 43 22.95 26.59 2.06
CA ARG A 43 24.00 25.61 2.37
C ARG A 43 24.12 25.28 3.85
N ALA A 44 23.81 26.23 4.73
CA ALA A 44 23.84 26.04 6.17
C ALA A 44 22.86 24.97 6.67
N HIS A 45 21.79 24.70 5.91
CA HIS A 45 20.87 23.60 6.17
C HIS A 45 21.18 22.36 5.31
N LEU A 46 21.40 22.52 3.99
CA LEU A 46 21.69 21.39 3.08
C LEU A 46 22.87 20.52 3.51
N PHE A 47 23.95 21.15 3.99
CA PHE A 47 25.15 20.45 4.42
C PHE A 47 25.23 20.26 5.93
N ARG A 48 24.22 20.70 6.69
CA ARG A 48 24.20 20.62 8.16
C ARG A 48 24.45 19.21 8.65
N ARG A 49 23.70 18.26 8.11
CA ARG A 49 23.73 16.85 8.48
C ARG A 49 24.16 15.99 7.31
N VAL A 50 25.16 15.14 7.55
CA VAL A 50 25.75 14.25 6.55
C VAL A 50 25.75 12.82 7.07
N GLU A 51 25.13 11.91 6.33
CA GLU A 51 25.12 10.47 6.63
C GLU A 51 26.00 9.70 5.64
N LEU A 52 26.86 8.82 6.15
CA LEU A 52 27.75 7.97 5.37
C LEU A 52 27.47 6.49 5.66
N THR A 53 26.87 5.81 4.68
CA THR A 53 26.53 4.38 4.73
C THR A 53 27.62 3.49 4.10
N PRO A 54 27.64 2.17 4.36
CA PRO A 54 28.69 1.29 3.85
C PRO A 54 28.78 1.29 2.32
N PRO A 55 29.99 1.22 1.74
CA PRO A 55 30.16 1.13 0.30
C PRO A 55 29.48 -0.14 -0.25
N SER A 56 28.58 0.05 -1.22
CA SER A 56 27.98 -1.04 -1.99
C SER A 56 29.07 -1.93 -2.58
N LYS A 57 28.92 -3.26 -2.42
CA LYS A 57 29.94 -4.24 -2.84
C LYS A 57 30.41 -3.92 -4.28
N PRO A 58 31.73 -3.92 -4.56
CA PRO A 58 32.16 -4.01 -5.94
C PRO A 58 31.58 -5.31 -6.52
N LYS A 59 30.88 -5.19 -7.66
CA LYS A 59 30.48 -6.37 -8.44
C LYS A 59 31.77 -7.15 -8.72
N LYS A 60 31.79 -8.47 -8.47
CA LYS A 60 32.97 -9.30 -8.76
C LYS A 60 33.42 -9.00 -10.20
N PRO A 61 34.71 -8.75 -10.47
CA PRO A 61 35.16 -8.63 -11.85
C PRO A 61 34.80 -9.93 -12.56
N SER A 62 34.08 -9.81 -13.68
CA SER A 62 33.81 -10.97 -14.54
C SER A 62 35.16 -11.52 -15.00
N SER A 63 35.36 -12.83 -14.88
CA SER A 63 36.60 -13.50 -15.30
C SER A 63 36.65 -13.65 -16.83
N THR A 64 36.62 -12.53 -17.55
CA THR A 64 36.87 -12.47 -18.99
C THR A 64 37.40 -11.09 -19.38
N ILE A 65 38.72 -11.03 -19.59
CA ILE A 65 39.44 -10.16 -20.54
C ILE A 65 38.95 -8.70 -20.66
N SER A 66 39.53 -7.79 -19.88
CA SER A 66 39.92 -6.45 -20.37
C SER A 66 40.92 -5.78 -19.42
N ALA A 67 42.19 -6.15 -19.54
CA ALA A 67 43.29 -5.47 -18.85
C ALA A 67 43.84 -4.29 -19.67
N PHE A 68 42.97 -3.43 -20.24
CA PHE A 68 43.39 -2.24 -21.00
C PHE A 68 42.41 -1.04 -20.95
N THR A 69 41.69 -0.84 -19.84
CA THR A 69 41.03 0.45 -19.57
C THR A 69 41.38 0.95 -18.17
N PHE A 70 41.81 2.22 -18.08
CA PHE A 70 42.03 2.93 -16.81
C PHE A 70 40.69 3.27 -16.15
N SER A 71 40.00 2.25 -15.66
CA SER A 71 38.79 2.41 -14.85
C SER A 71 39.19 3.03 -13.51
N ARG A 72 38.84 4.31 -13.28
CA ARG A 72 39.09 4.97 -11.99
C ARG A 72 38.46 4.12 -10.87
N PRO A 73 39.17 3.86 -9.76
CA PRO A 73 38.60 3.11 -8.65
C PRO A 73 37.31 3.79 -8.17
N LYS A 74 36.29 3.00 -7.84
CA LYS A 74 35.06 3.54 -7.26
C LYS A 74 35.38 4.16 -5.91
N LEU A 75 35.39 5.48 -5.87
CA LEU A 75 35.64 6.29 -4.68
C LEU A 75 34.63 5.90 -3.59
N THR A 76 35.12 5.74 -2.36
CA THR A 76 34.30 5.45 -1.19
C THR A 76 33.45 6.68 -0.82
N PRO A 77 32.36 6.53 -0.03
CA PRO A 77 31.57 7.68 0.42
C PRO A 77 32.41 8.73 1.15
N CYS A 78 33.34 8.29 2.02
CA CYS A 78 34.28 9.15 2.72
C CYS A 78 35.25 9.86 1.76
N GLN A 79 35.79 9.14 0.77
CA GLN A 79 36.67 9.74 -0.24
C GLN A 79 35.94 10.80 -1.07
N ARG A 80 34.71 10.52 -1.53
CA ARG A 80 33.89 11.47 -2.30
C ARG A 80 33.63 12.77 -1.53
N LEU A 81 33.33 12.67 -0.23
CA LEU A 81 33.09 13.83 0.61
C LEU A 81 34.39 14.61 0.89
N PHE A 82 35.50 13.92 1.14
CA PHE A 82 36.80 14.56 1.35
C PHE A 82 37.27 15.33 0.10
N GLU A 83 37.18 14.70 -1.08
CA GLU A 83 37.52 15.35 -2.37
C GLU A 83 36.61 16.58 -2.64
N LEU A 84 35.32 16.51 -2.28
CA LEU A 84 34.39 17.64 -2.38
C LEU A 84 34.75 18.77 -1.40
N VAL A 85 35.12 18.43 -0.16
CA VAL A 85 35.61 19.40 0.83
C VAL A 85 36.88 20.10 0.33
N GLU A 86 37.91 19.36 -0.10
CA GLU A 86 39.13 19.93 -0.65
C GLU A 86 38.90 20.79 -1.90
N ALA A 87 38.04 20.34 -2.82
CA ALA A 87 37.67 21.11 -4.00
C ALA A 87 36.97 22.42 -3.63
N SER A 88 36.05 22.39 -2.65
CA SER A 88 35.33 23.59 -2.19
C SER A 88 36.23 24.63 -1.54
N GLN A 89 37.27 24.20 -0.79
CA GLN A 89 38.24 25.11 -0.16
C GLN A 89 38.99 25.98 -1.19
N ARG A 90 39.19 25.49 -2.42
CA ARG A 90 39.87 26.19 -3.50
C ARG A 90 38.90 27.01 -4.39
N GLY A 91 37.60 26.93 -4.12
CA GLY A 91 36.55 27.61 -4.88
C GLY A 91 36.20 29.01 -4.37
N ARG A 92 35.78 29.90 -5.26
CA ARG A 92 35.33 31.27 -4.93
C ARG A 92 34.08 31.34 -4.04
N LEU A 93 33.41 30.21 -3.81
CA LEU A 93 32.13 30.11 -3.08
C LEU A 93 32.31 29.61 -1.63
N GLY A 94 33.54 29.55 -1.13
CA GLY A 94 33.86 29.10 0.23
C GLY A 94 33.79 27.58 0.44
N SER A 95 34.39 27.11 1.54
CA SER A 95 34.47 25.69 1.87
C SER A 95 33.17 25.14 2.45
N ILE A 96 32.67 24.03 1.90
CA ILE A 96 31.47 23.36 2.42
C ILE A 96 31.66 22.78 3.82
N ALA A 97 32.90 22.49 4.23
CA ALA A 97 33.21 21.89 5.53
C ALA A 97 32.76 22.76 6.73
N THR A 98 32.65 24.07 6.52
CA THR A 98 32.20 25.00 7.57
C THR A 98 30.71 24.88 7.91
N TYR A 99 29.91 24.33 6.99
CA TYR A 99 28.47 24.11 7.17
C TYR A 99 28.14 22.72 7.75
N VAL A 100 29.08 21.76 7.70
CA VAL A 100 28.87 20.41 8.26
C VAL A 100 28.92 20.47 9.78
N ARG A 101 27.78 20.22 10.42
CA ARG A 101 27.58 20.24 11.88
C ARG A 101 27.29 18.87 12.47
N GLU A 102 26.72 17.96 11.70
CA GLU A 102 26.25 16.66 12.18
C GLU A 102 26.76 15.58 11.23
N LEU A 103 27.60 14.66 11.73
CA LEU A 103 28.17 13.56 10.94
C LEU A 103 27.74 12.21 11.51
N HIS A 104 27.03 11.44 10.68
CA HIS A 104 26.46 10.14 11.01
C HIS A 104 27.19 9.06 10.20
N LEU A 105 27.87 8.13 10.89
CA LEU A 105 28.64 7.04 10.30
C LEU A 105 27.93 5.71 10.55
N CYS A 106 27.41 5.10 9.48
CA CYS A 106 26.62 3.87 9.54
C CYS A 106 27.49 2.66 9.14
N GLU A 107 27.82 1.76 10.08
CA GLU A 107 28.57 0.53 9.80
C GLU A 107 27.70 -0.54 9.09
N GLY A 108 26.38 -0.49 9.30
CA GLY A 108 25.41 -1.37 8.65
C GLY A 108 25.29 -2.78 9.25
N MET A 109 24.78 -3.71 8.46
CA MET A 109 24.48 -5.10 8.85
C MET A 109 25.48 -6.09 8.20
N LEU A 110 25.80 -7.18 8.90
CA LEU A 110 26.69 -8.29 8.49
C LEU A 110 28.20 -7.97 8.53
N ALA A 111 28.76 -7.76 9.73
CA ALA A 111 30.19 -7.93 10.06
C ALA A 111 31.22 -7.35 9.08
N ARG A 112 30.92 -6.20 8.45
CA ARG A 112 31.88 -5.44 7.66
C ARG A 112 32.33 -4.25 8.48
N GLU A 113 33.55 -4.33 9.00
CA GLU A 113 34.27 -3.22 9.64
C GLU A 113 34.77 -2.26 8.55
N TRP A 114 33.85 -1.64 7.80
CA TRP A 114 34.23 -0.78 6.69
C TRP A 114 34.79 0.55 7.23
N LEU A 115 34.22 1.09 8.31
CA LEU A 115 34.72 2.32 8.95
C LEU A 115 36.17 2.17 9.45
N ALA A 116 36.48 1.05 10.12
CA ALA A 116 37.82 0.75 10.60
C ALA A 116 38.83 0.48 9.46
N ARG A 117 38.37 0.23 8.22
CA ARG A 117 39.20 -0.06 7.05
C ARG A 117 39.15 1.04 5.98
N GLU A 118 38.46 2.14 6.24
CA GLU A 118 38.25 3.24 5.29
C GLU A 118 39.44 4.22 5.32
N PRO A 119 40.31 4.25 4.31
CA PRO A 119 41.56 5.02 4.36
C PRO A 119 41.33 6.54 4.35
N MET A 120 40.19 7.02 3.82
CA MET A 120 39.90 8.45 3.70
C MET A 120 39.12 9.02 4.89
N LEU A 121 38.56 8.17 5.76
CA LEU A 121 37.82 8.62 6.95
C LEU A 121 38.69 9.46 7.91
N PRO A 122 39.95 9.10 8.26
CA PRO A 122 40.79 9.93 9.12
C PRO A 122 41.09 11.33 8.55
N LEU A 123 41.20 11.45 7.22
CA LEU A 123 41.45 12.72 6.56
C LEU A 123 40.18 13.58 6.51
N LEU A 124 39.03 12.94 6.26
CA LEU A 124 37.72 13.58 6.32
C LEU A 124 37.42 14.17 7.71
N LEU A 125 37.58 13.39 8.79
CA LEU A 125 37.31 13.86 10.15
C LEU A 125 38.16 15.09 10.52
N ARG A 126 39.41 15.14 10.06
CA ARG A 126 40.31 16.29 10.26
C ARG A 126 40.01 17.50 9.37
N ALA A 127 39.17 17.34 8.34
CA ALA A 127 38.80 18.42 7.42
C ALA A 127 37.50 19.13 7.80
N LEU A 128 36.77 18.66 8.83
CA LEU A 128 35.50 19.21 9.30
C LEU A 128 35.74 19.98 10.62
N PRO A 129 35.89 21.32 10.61
CA PRO A 129 36.35 22.09 11.76
C PRO A 129 35.27 22.46 12.78
N ASN A 130 34.02 22.06 12.52
CA ASN A 130 32.82 22.74 13.00
C ASN A 130 31.74 21.77 13.52
N LEU A 131 32.10 20.50 13.76
CA LEU A 131 31.15 19.45 14.14
C LEU A 131 30.55 19.73 15.52
N CYS A 132 29.23 19.61 15.60
CA CYS A 132 28.41 19.77 16.80
C CYS A 132 27.78 18.44 17.26
N ARG A 133 27.46 17.54 16.33
CA ARG A 133 27.03 16.16 16.60
C ARG A 133 27.92 15.17 15.84
N PHE A 134 28.43 14.17 16.54
CA PHE A 134 29.13 13.02 15.95
C PHE A 134 28.44 11.73 16.35
N GLU A 135 28.10 10.90 15.37
CA GLU A 135 27.32 9.68 15.56
C GLU A 135 27.95 8.48 14.85
N VAL A 136 28.11 7.37 15.56
CA VAL A 136 28.57 6.09 15.01
C VAL A 136 27.54 5.01 15.30
N CYS A 137 26.80 4.62 14.27
CA CYS A 137 25.70 3.67 14.34
C CYS A 137 26.08 2.31 13.73
N ARG A 138 25.90 1.24 14.51
CA ARG A 138 26.27 -0.15 14.17
C ARG A 138 25.16 -1.09 14.62
N SER A 139 24.91 -2.15 13.85
CA SER A 139 23.89 -3.14 14.21
C SER A 139 24.27 -3.92 15.46
N ALA A 140 23.28 -4.12 16.33
CA ALA A 140 23.32 -4.73 17.66
C ALA A 140 24.03 -6.10 17.79
N SER A 141 24.32 -6.79 16.68
CA SER A 141 24.83 -8.17 16.69
C SER A 141 26.36 -8.30 16.69
N VAL A 142 27.13 -7.20 16.53
CA VAL A 142 28.61 -7.25 16.47
C VAL A 142 29.21 -5.99 17.09
N SER A 143 29.88 -6.09 18.25
CA SER A 143 30.65 -4.99 18.84
C SER A 143 32.01 -4.78 18.17
N MET A 144 32.47 -3.54 18.04
CA MET A 144 33.84 -3.22 17.58
C MET A 144 34.76 -2.92 18.76
N ALA A 145 35.91 -3.60 18.84
CA ALA A 145 36.92 -3.29 19.85
C ALA A 145 37.61 -1.96 19.53
N TRP A 146 37.69 -1.05 20.51
CA TRP A 146 38.24 0.29 20.35
C TRP A 146 39.74 0.25 20.03
N ASN A 147 40.48 -0.64 20.69
CA ASN A 147 41.91 -0.89 20.46
C ASN A 147 42.23 -1.49 19.07
N ALA A 148 41.23 -2.02 18.34
CA ALA A 148 41.40 -2.54 16.99
C ALA A 148 41.30 -1.46 15.90
N LEU A 149 40.99 -0.21 16.28
CA LEU A 149 40.97 0.92 15.35
C LEU A 149 42.40 1.27 14.89
N PRO A 150 42.63 1.59 13.60
CA PRO A 150 43.94 2.06 13.15
C PRO A 150 44.34 3.36 13.84
N ALA A 151 45.61 3.48 14.27
CA ALA A 151 46.10 4.64 15.01
C ALA A 151 45.90 6.00 14.30
N LEU A 152 45.78 6.03 12.97
CA LEU A 152 45.42 7.25 12.22
C LEU A 152 43.95 7.64 12.42
N LEU A 153 43.05 6.66 12.51
CA LEU A 153 41.63 6.88 12.76
C LEU A 153 41.39 7.31 14.21
N THR A 154 42.04 6.66 15.19
CA THR A 154 41.99 7.07 16.60
C THR A 154 42.35 8.55 16.75
N ARG A 155 43.53 8.97 16.26
CA ARG A 155 43.98 10.37 16.29
C ARG A 155 43.04 11.35 15.57
N ALA A 156 42.30 10.89 14.57
CA ALA A 156 41.33 11.73 13.86
C ALA A 156 40.02 11.86 14.64
N VAL A 157 39.62 10.83 15.39
CA VAL A 157 38.50 10.90 16.34
C VAL A 157 38.87 11.75 17.55
N ASP A 158 40.07 11.61 18.12
CA ASP A 158 40.59 12.46 19.19
C ASP A 158 40.58 13.95 18.79
N HIS A 159 40.87 14.24 17.52
CA HIS A 159 40.75 15.58 16.96
C HIS A 159 39.30 16.10 16.92
N VAL A 160 38.33 15.27 16.54
CA VAL A 160 36.90 15.65 16.56
C VAL A 160 36.42 15.86 18.00
N PHE A 161 36.83 14.98 18.92
CA PHE A 161 36.44 15.03 20.33
C PHE A 161 37.02 16.24 21.06
N SER A 162 38.18 16.74 20.65
CA SER A 162 38.76 17.99 21.16
C SER A 162 38.21 19.28 20.53
N GLN A 163 37.23 19.20 19.60
CA GLN A 163 36.62 20.41 19.02
C GLN A 163 35.68 21.09 20.03
N PRO A 164 35.80 22.41 20.26
CA PRO A 164 34.92 23.14 21.19
C PRO A 164 33.49 23.29 20.67
N SER A 165 33.25 23.01 19.39
CA SER A 165 31.91 22.97 18.79
C SER A 165 31.14 21.69 19.11
N LEU A 166 31.81 20.60 19.52
CA LEU A 166 31.20 19.29 19.71
C LEU A 166 30.39 19.25 21.01
N THR A 167 29.07 19.24 20.88
CA THR A 167 28.13 19.26 22.00
C THR A 167 27.30 17.98 22.13
N ALA A 168 27.24 17.15 21.08
CA ALA A 168 26.48 15.90 21.07
C ALA A 168 27.31 14.73 20.54
N LEU A 169 27.28 13.60 21.24
CA LEU A 169 28.01 12.39 20.88
C LEU A 169 27.09 11.18 21.00
N ARG A 170 26.97 10.38 19.93
CA ARG A 170 26.23 9.12 19.91
C ARG A 170 27.13 7.95 19.51
N LEU A 171 27.27 6.96 20.38
CA LEU A 171 28.15 5.81 20.18
C LEU A 171 27.38 4.50 20.35
N SER A 172 27.36 3.66 19.30
CA SER A 172 26.65 2.37 19.34
C SER A 172 27.56 1.18 19.04
N SER A 173 27.43 0.11 19.85
CA SER A 173 28.13 -1.19 19.70
C SER A 173 29.67 -1.09 19.72
N LEU A 174 30.23 -0.45 20.75
CA LEU A 174 31.67 -0.36 21.01
C LEU A 174 32.08 -1.27 22.18
N LYS A 175 33.29 -1.82 22.11
CA LYS A 175 33.93 -2.61 23.16
C LYS A 175 35.25 -1.97 23.58
N PHE A 176 35.43 -1.71 24.87
CA PHE A 176 36.67 -1.26 25.49
C PHE A 176 37.25 -2.40 26.33
N GLU A 177 38.57 -2.56 26.34
CA GLU A 177 39.18 -3.58 27.21
C GLU A 177 39.21 -3.10 28.67
N ASN A 178 39.32 -1.79 28.92
CA ASN A 178 39.30 -1.20 30.26
C ASN A 178 38.73 0.23 30.27
N VAL A 179 38.36 0.74 31.45
CA VAL A 179 37.86 2.12 31.62
C VAL A 179 38.93 3.19 31.33
N GLY A 180 40.23 2.86 31.37
CA GLY A 180 41.29 3.79 30.95
C GLY A 180 41.18 4.20 29.48
N GLU A 181 40.86 3.24 28.59
CA GLU A 181 40.59 3.52 27.17
C GLU A 181 39.37 4.46 27.00
N LEU A 182 38.32 4.25 27.80
CA LEU A 182 37.13 5.09 27.82
C LEU A 182 37.41 6.50 28.34
N LYS A 183 38.15 6.65 29.46
CA LYS A 183 38.61 7.94 30.01
C LYS A 183 39.42 8.70 28.97
N HIS A 184 40.38 8.02 28.32
CA HIS A 184 41.22 8.62 27.28
C HIS A 184 40.38 9.11 26.10
N MET A 185 39.50 8.26 25.56
CA MET A 185 38.57 8.64 24.48
C MET A 185 37.73 9.86 24.86
N MET A 186 37.12 9.86 26.06
CA MET A 186 36.22 10.93 26.46
C MET A 186 36.94 12.23 26.80
N SER A 187 38.22 12.20 27.21
CA SER A 187 38.97 13.34 27.76
C SER A 187 39.00 14.61 26.89
N GLY A 188 38.85 14.50 25.57
CA GLY A 188 38.75 15.64 24.66
C GLY A 188 37.43 16.42 24.76
N CYS A 189 36.33 15.73 25.07
CA CYS A 189 34.93 16.18 24.93
C CYS A 189 34.47 17.19 26.01
N THR A 190 35.29 18.20 26.31
CA THR A 190 35.11 19.16 27.42
C THR A 190 33.87 20.08 27.31
N HIS A 191 33.17 20.10 26.16
CA HIS A 191 31.98 20.93 25.92
C HIS A 191 30.70 20.09 25.68
N LEU A 192 30.76 18.79 25.96
CA LEU A 192 29.67 17.85 25.70
C LEU A 192 28.43 18.11 26.56
N ARG A 193 27.27 18.17 25.92
CA ARG A 193 25.93 18.38 26.52
C ARG A 193 24.99 17.20 26.33
N VAL A 194 25.16 16.43 25.25
CA VAL A 194 24.33 15.26 24.94
C VAL A 194 25.22 14.05 24.73
N LEU A 195 25.00 12.99 25.51
CA LEU A 195 25.72 11.72 25.42
C LEU A 195 24.71 10.58 25.28
N GLU A 196 24.72 9.94 24.12
CA GLU A 196 23.88 8.80 23.80
C GLU A 196 24.80 7.58 23.59
N VAL A 197 24.71 6.56 24.43
CA VAL A 197 25.47 5.31 24.29
C VAL A 197 24.51 4.13 24.14
N ASP A 198 24.85 3.15 23.31
CA ASP A 198 24.05 1.93 23.13
C ASP A 198 24.96 0.73 22.89
N HIS A 199 24.69 -0.40 23.54
CA HIS A 199 25.53 -1.60 23.48
C HIS A 199 27.04 -1.33 23.71
N LEU A 200 27.37 -0.46 24.68
CA LEU A 200 28.75 -0.14 25.05
C LEU A 200 29.26 -1.14 26.09
N VAL A 201 30.24 -1.96 25.74
CA VAL A 201 30.82 -3.01 26.59
C VAL A 201 32.19 -2.57 27.10
N VAL A 202 32.45 -2.74 28.39
CA VAL A 202 33.78 -2.61 29.00
C VAL A 202 34.12 -3.95 29.65
N VAL A 203 35.29 -4.53 29.33
CA VAL A 203 35.68 -5.89 29.78
C VAL A 203 36.21 -5.90 31.21
N ASP A 204 37.25 -5.11 31.47
CA ASP A 204 37.77 -4.89 32.82
C ASP A 204 37.28 -3.53 33.34
N SER A 205 36.74 -3.51 34.56
CA SER A 205 36.37 -2.25 35.19
C SER A 205 37.59 -1.35 35.40
N GLY A 206 38.73 -1.89 35.84
CA GLY A 206 39.96 -1.15 36.08
C GLY A 206 39.86 0.12 36.93
N LEU A 207 38.72 0.39 37.59
CA LEU A 207 38.39 1.68 38.21
C LEU A 207 39.40 2.06 39.30
N GLN A 208 39.82 1.07 40.08
CA GLN A 208 40.87 1.14 41.10
C GLN A 208 42.26 1.53 40.58
N TYR A 209 42.49 1.52 39.26
CA TYR A 209 43.74 1.92 38.62
C TYR A 209 43.65 3.31 37.95
N LEU A 210 42.50 3.99 38.04
CA LEU A 210 42.39 5.39 37.63
C LEU A 210 43.03 6.28 38.69
N ASP A 211 44.27 6.71 38.43
CA ASP A 211 45.06 7.51 39.37
C ASP A 211 44.30 8.78 39.81
N GLU A 212 44.06 8.91 41.12
CA GLU A 212 43.40 10.08 41.70
C GLU A 212 44.28 11.34 41.66
N GLY A 213 45.60 11.19 41.42
CA GLY A 213 46.59 12.25 41.39
C GLY A 213 46.78 12.97 40.04
N GLU A 214 46.16 12.49 38.94
CA GLU A 214 46.22 13.19 37.65
C GLU A 214 45.50 14.56 37.70
N GLU A 215 46.03 15.56 36.96
CA GLU A 215 45.37 16.87 36.83
C GLU A 215 43.92 16.70 36.33
N ARG A 216 42.96 17.21 37.11
CA ARG A 216 41.54 17.09 36.78
C ARG A 216 41.23 17.77 35.44
N ALA A 217 40.93 16.96 34.44
CA ALA A 217 40.38 17.41 33.18
C ALA A 217 39.11 18.24 33.39
N ARG A 218 38.81 19.17 32.48
CA ARG A 218 37.59 19.99 32.56
C ARG A 218 36.36 19.08 32.39
N VAL A 219 35.56 19.00 33.44
CA VAL A 219 34.33 18.20 33.44
C VAL A 219 33.26 18.88 32.59
N ALA A 220 32.72 18.16 31.61
CA ALA A 220 31.66 18.65 30.72
C ALA A 220 30.29 18.59 31.42
N PRO A 221 29.50 19.68 31.45
CA PRO A 221 28.17 19.71 32.04
C PRO A 221 27.16 19.10 31.07
N LEU A 222 26.74 17.87 31.35
CA LEU A 222 25.83 17.12 30.51
C LEU A 222 24.38 17.55 30.79
N ASP A 223 23.61 17.89 29.74
CA ASP A 223 22.18 18.21 29.82
C ASP A 223 21.31 16.97 29.54
N THR A 224 21.80 16.03 28.71
CA THR A 224 21.09 14.81 28.31
C THR A 224 22.02 13.59 28.32
N LEU A 225 21.63 12.55 29.06
CA LEU A 225 22.28 11.24 29.07
C LEU A 225 21.27 10.18 28.63
N ILE A 226 21.58 9.38 27.60
CA ILE A 226 20.77 8.23 27.20
C ILE A 226 21.67 7.00 27.13
N MET A 227 21.31 5.95 27.86
CA MET A 227 22.00 4.66 27.89
C MET A 227 21.08 3.55 27.38
N GLY A 228 21.31 3.13 26.14
CA GLY A 228 20.60 2.06 25.45
C GLY A 228 21.00 0.65 25.92
N PRO A 229 20.27 -0.37 25.44
CA PRO A 229 20.33 -1.74 25.94
C PRO A 229 21.72 -2.38 25.83
N ARG A 230 22.00 -3.31 26.77
CA ARG A 230 23.25 -4.09 26.82
C ARG A 230 24.51 -3.20 26.90
N THR A 231 24.37 -2.03 27.54
CA THR A 231 25.47 -1.18 27.98
C THR A 231 25.97 -1.68 29.34
N SER A 232 27.29 -1.79 29.51
CA SER A 232 27.92 -2.32 30.73
C SER A 232 27.72 -1.39 31.92
N THR A 233 27.41 -1.94 33.10
CA THR A 233 27.21 -1.19 34.35
C THR A 233 28.49 -0.53 34.83
N VAL A 234 29.64 -1.07 34.43
CA VAL A 234 30.97 -0.42 34.54
C VAL A 234 30.97 1.01 33.99
N PHE A 235 30.17 1.30 32.95
CA PHE A 235 30.01 2.66 32.43
C PHE A 235 29.34 3.59 33.45
N ILE A 236 28.31 3.11 34.16
CA ILE A 236 27.63 3.86 35.23
C ILE A 236 28.58 4.10 36.40
N SER A 237 29.27 3.05 36.84
CA SER A 237 30.32 3.16 37.87
C SER A 237 31.44 4.14 37.47
N TYR A 238 31.82 4.24 36.19
CA TYR A 238 32.75 5.27 35.70
C TYR A 238 32.14 6.68 35.73
N LEU A 239 30.89 6.87 35.29
CA LEU A 239 30.20 8.18 35.33
C LEU A 239 30.11 8.75 36.75
N LEU A 240 29.97 7.87 37.75
CA LEU A 240 29.94 8.20 39.17
C LEU A 240 31.33 8.42 39.80
N HIS A 241 32.41 8.02 39.12
CA HIS A 241 33.76 8.10 39.66
C HIS A 241 34.27 9.56 39.66
N PRO A 242 35.08 10.00 40.66
CA PRO A 242 35.64 11.36 40.70
C PRO A 242 36.54 11.74 39.51
N GLN A 243 37.03 10.73 38.76
CA GLN A 243 37.80 10.90 37.52
C GLN A 243 36.93 10.89 36.25
N SER A 244 35.60 10.86 36.38
CA SER A 244 34.68 11.07 35.25
C SER A 244 34.88 12.47 34.65
N ILE A 245 35.01 12.54 33.34
CA ILE A 245 35.11 13.82 32.61
C ILE A 245 33.73 14.43 32.29
N VAL A 246 32.63 13.79 32.66
CA VAL A 246 31.25 14.29 32.47
C VAL A 246 30.53 14.41 33.80
N SER A 247 29.77 15.50 33.99
CA SER A 247 28.98 15.70 35.19
C SER A 247 27.55 15.23 34.97
N VAL A 248 27.11 14.27 35.80
CA VAL A 248 25.73 13.77 35.78
C VAL A 248 24.77 14.66 36.57
N ASN A 249 25.29 15.53 37.45
CA ASN A 249 24.45 16.38 38.30
C ASN A 249 23.70 17.49 37.55
N THR A 250 24.15 17.87 36.33
CA THR A 250 23.49 18.84 35.45
C THR A 250 22.45 18.22 34.52
N VAL A 251 22.36 16.87 34.47
CA VAL A 251 21.50 16.16 33.52
C VAL A 251 20.05 16.49 33.81
N ARG A 252 19.35 17.01 32.79
CA ARG A 252 17.90 17.30 32.83
C ARG A 252 17.09 16.17 32.20
N ARG A 253 17.63 15.51 31.18
CA ARG A 253 17.01 14.35 30.53
C ARG A 253 17.88 13.12 30.72
N LEU A 254 17.38 12.14 31.45
CA LEU A 254 18.04 10.86 31.68
C LEU A 254 17.20 9.74 31.07
N GLY A 255 17.77 8.97 30.15
CA GLY A 255 17.19 7.76 29.59
C GLY A 255 18.05 6.54 29.89
N ILE A 256 17.46 5.42 30.32
CA ILE A 256 18.19 4.18 30.60
C ILE A 256 17.39 2.94 30.21
N ALA A 257 18.06 1.96 29.59
CA ALA A 257 17.58 0.60 29.44
C ALA A 257 18.18 -0.29 30.54
N LEU A 258 17.31 -0.87 31.39
CA LEU A 258 17.69 -1.70 32.52
C LEU A 258 17.73 -3.18 32.12
N SER A 259 18.88 -3.82 32.33
CA SER A 259 19.11 -5.25 32.03
C SER A 259 19.82 -5.99 33.19
N GLY A 260 19.50 -5.65 34.45
CA GLY A 260 19.84 -6.49 35.62
C GLY A 260 20.66 -5.87 36.77
N ASP A 261 20.99 -4.57 36.76
CA ASP A 261 21.72 -3.92 37.87
C ASP A 261 20.97 -2.67 38.34
N PHE A 262 20.23 -2.83 39.44
CA PHE A 262 19.42 -1.76 40.03
C PHE A 262 20.22 -0.87 40.99
N ILE A 263 21.35 -1.36 41.53
CA ILE A 263 22.15 -0.63 42.54
C ILE A 263 22.88 0.54 41.90
N ASP A 264 23.60 0.28 40.80
CA ASP A 264 24.32 1.33 40.09
C ASP A 264 23.36 2.34 39.43
N PHE A 265 22.16 1.89 39.01
CA PHE A 265 21.09 2.77 38.58
C PHE A 265 20.60 3.71 39.70
N GLY A 266 20.31 3.18 40.90
CA GLY A 266 19.90 3.99 42.06
C GLY A 266 20.96 5.06 42.41
N ARG A 267 22.24 4.68 42.44
CA ARG A 267 23.36 5.61 42.65
C ARG A 267 23.44 6.70 41.58
N LEU A 268 23.24 6.35 40.30
CA LEU A 268 23.24 7.31 39.20
C LEU A 268 22.14 8.36 39.36
N LEU A 269 20.93 7.92 39.72
CA LEU A 269 19.80 8.82 39.95
C LEU A 269 20.05 9.75 41.14
N GLN A 270 20.56 9.22 42.26
CA GLN A 270 20.94 10.01 43.42
C GLN A 270 21.96 11.11 43.07
N ALA A 271 22.90 10.82 42.18
CA ALA A 271 23.86 11.80 41.66
C ALA A 271 23.23 12.80 40.65
N SER A 272 22.12 12.45 40.00
CA SER A 272 21.47 13.20 38.91
C SER A 272 20.33 14.10 39.39
N SER A 273 20.57 14.87 40.46
CA SER A 273 19.54 15.69 41.15
C SER A 273 18.81 16.76 40.31
N SER A 274 19.33 17.12 39.13
CA SER A 274 18.70 18.11 38.21
C SER A 274 17.73 17.50 37.17
N VAL A 275 17.44 16.20 37.23
CA VAL A 275 16.61 15.53 36.22
C VAL A 275 15.17 16.08 36.24
N GLU A 276 14.74 16.62 35.10
CA GLU A 276 13.39 17.10 34.81
C GLU A 276 12.58 16.06 34.01
N GLN A 277 13.27 15.19 33.25
CA GLN A 277 12.69 14.16 32.38
C GLN A 277 13.44 12.84 32.54
N LEU A 278 12.73 11.78 32.98
CA LEU A 278 13.28 10.45 33.21
C LEU A 278 12.59 9.43 32.30
N GLU A 279 13.37 8.69 31.52
CA GLU A 279 12.91 7.56 30.71
C GLU A 279 13.58 6.26 31.18
N ILE A 280 12.76 5.31 31.65
CA ILE A 280 13.22 3.99 32.11
C ILE A 280 12.66 2.96 31.14
N ASN A 281 13.51 2.11 30.58
CA ASN A 281 13.11 0.99 29.73
C ASN A 281 13.49 -0.34 30.40
N LEU A 282 12.50 -1.07 30.93
CA LEU A 282 12.69 -2.41 31.46
C LEU A 282 12.82 -3.39 30.27
N MET A 283 13.97 -4.05 30.16
CA MET A 283 14.22 -5.00 29.08
C MET A 283 13.75 -6.41 29.44
N ASN A 284 13.47 -7.22 28.41
CA ASN A 284 12.89 -8.55 28.57
C ASN A 284 13.84 -9.60 29.19
N ASP A 285 15.12 -9.26 29.36
CA ASP A 285 16.13 -10.05 30.07
C ASP A 285 16.25 -9.69 31.56
N ILE A 286 15.51 -8.69 32.04
CA ILE A 286 15.53 -8.25 33.44
C ILE A 286 14.90 -9.28 34.40
N ARG A 287 15.42 -9.35 35.62
CA ARG A 287 14.87 -10.17 36.71
C ARG A 287 14.45 -9.25 37.86
N LEU A 288 13.15 -9.05 38.03
CA LEU A 288 12.63 -8.12 39.04
C LEU A 288 12.88 -8.59 40.49
N GLN A 289 13.02 -9.91 40.71
CA GLN A 289 13.46 -10.49 41.98
C GLN A 289 14.77 -9.89 42.51
N ASP A 290 15.68 -9.46 41.64
CA ASP A 290 16.96 -8.87 42.05
C ASP A 290 16.75 -7.46 42.65
N TYR A 291 15.68 -6.73 42.28
CA TYR A 291 15.29 -5.46 42.89
C TYR A 291 14.75 -5.64 44.33
N TRP A 292 14.09 -6.75 44.62
CA TRP A 292 13.56 -7.04 45.97
C TRP A 292 14.61 -7.56 46.95
N GLN A 293 15.78 -7.96 46.45
CA GLN A 293 16.90 -8.46 47.25
C GLN A 293 17.87 -7.36 47.70
N ILE A 294 17.85 -6.19 47.06
CA ILE A 294 18.66 -5.03 47.45
C ILE A 294 18.02 -4.28 48.61
N THR A 295 18.85 -3.65 49.45
CA THR A 295 18.34 -2.95 50.65
C THR A 295 17.49 -1.74 50.25
N PRO A 296 16.47 -1.34 51.03
CA PRO A 296 15.58 -0.23 50.67
C PRO A 296 16.31 1.09 50.37
N GLU A 297 17.44 1.34 51.02
CA GLU A 297 18.28 2.53 50.81
C GLU A 297 19.02 2.54 49.46
N GLN A 298 19.04 1.40 48.76
CA GLN A 298 19.63 1.21 47.44
C GLN A 298 18.58 1.08 46.32
N GLN A 299 17.29 0.98 46.69
CA GLN A 299 16.19 0.89 45.74
C GLN A 299 15.92 2.25 45.07
N PHE A 300 15.19 2.23 43.96
CA PHE A 300 14.82 3.45 43.24
C PHE A 300 13.75 4.23 44.01
N ASP A 301 14.04 5.50 44.28
CA ASP A 301 13.22 6.41 45.08
C ASP A 301 13.05 7.76 44.35
N LEU A 302 11.80 8.11 44.03
CA LEU A 302 11.42 9.34 43.34
C LEU A 302 11.59 10.60 44.19
N THR A 303 11.63 10.51 45.53
CA THR A 303 11.88 11.69 46.39
C THR A 303 13.26 12.30 46.14
N GLN A 304 14.22 11.50 45.66
CA GLN A 304 15.58 11.94 45.33
C GLN A 304 15.62 12.86 44.10
N ILE A 305 14.60 12.78 43.23
CA ILE A 305 14.53 13.52 41.95
C ILE A 305 13.44 14.59 42.03
N THR A 306 13.58 15.50 42.99
CA THR A 306 12.57 16.53 43.32
C THR A 306 12.15 17.46 42.16
N ASN A 307 12.98 17.56 41.11
CA ASN A 307 12.74 18.38 39.91
C ASN A 307 12.00 17.63 38.78
N LEU A 308 11.72 16.34 38.95
CA LEU A 308 11.12 15.50 37.91
C LEU A 308 9.70 15.99 37.53
N ARG A 309 9.50 16.31 36.24
CA ARG A 309 8.21 16.69 35.66
C ARG A 309 7.62 15.59 34.78
N ASN A 310 8.48 14.89 34.03
CA ASN A 310 8.05 13.92 33.05
C ASN A 310 8.69 12.56 33.35
N LEU A 311 7.87 11.57 33.70
CA LEU A 311 8.29 10.18 33.87
C LEU A 311 7.76 9.34 32.70
N LYS A 312 8.66 8.66 31.98
CA LYS A 312 8.32 7.69 30.95
C LYS A 312 8.85 6.32 31.34
N VAL A 313 8.00 5.30 31.32
CA VAL A 313 8.35 3.92 31.64
C VAL A 313 7.97 3.03 30.46
N HIS A 314 8.96 2.45 29.81
CA HIS A 314 8.79 1.42 28.79
C HIS A 314 9.01 0.05 29.45
N ILE A 315 8.13 -0.91 29.18
CA ILE A 315 8.11 -2.22 29.82
C ILE A 315 8.07 -3.29 28.73
N ASP A 316 9.22 -3.82 28.34
CA ASP A 316 9.35 -4.96 27.42
C ASP A 316 9.46 -6.25 28.25
N VAL A 317 8.40 -7.07 28.31
CA VAL A 317 8.39 -8.31 29.14
C VAL A 317 8.01 -9.55 28.35
N LEU A 318 8.64 -10.68 28.72
CA LEU A 318 8.31 -12.00 28.22
C LEU A 318 7.21 -12.64 29.08
N GLN A 319 6.13 -13.09 28.46
CA GLN A 319 5.05 -13.79 29.16
C GLN A 319 5.61 -15.01 29.93
N LYS A 320 5.33 -15.07 31.24
CA LYS A 320 5.84 -15.98 32.30
C LYS A 320 6.94 -15.41 33.23
N GLN A 321 7.39 -14.16 33.04
CA GLN A 321 8.15 -13.45 34.07
C GLN A 321 7.24 -12.87 35.17
N GLU A 322 7.86 -12.34 36.23
CA GLU A 322 7.21 -11.65 37.35
C GLU A 322 6.39 -10.43 36.90
N ASP A 323 5.43 -10.02 37.73
CA ASP A 323 4.59 -8.84 37.46
C ASP A 323 5.39 -7.52 37.52
N PRO A 324 5.59 -6.81 36.39
CA PRO A 324 6.30 -5.53 36.38
C PRO A 324 5.48 -4.39 37.01
N LEU A 325 4.16 -4.55 37.16
CA LEU A 325 3.32 -3.55 37.81
C LEU A 325 3.62 -3.47 39.31
N GLN A 326 3.93 -4.58 39.98
CA GLN A 326 4.40 -4.55 41.39
C GLN A 326 5.62 -3.63 41.58
N TRP A 327 6.59 -3.69 40.66
CA TRP A 327 7.74 -2.79 40.67
C TRP A 327 7.30 -1.35 40.42
N LEU A 328 6.47 -1.10 39.41
CA LEU A 328 5.99 0.23 39.05
C LEU A 328 5.18 0.88 40.19
N THR A 329 4.27 0.15 40.83
CA THR A 329 3.51 0.57 42.02
C THR A 329 4.44 1.01 43.14
N THR A 330 5.52 0.25 43.40
CA THR A 330 6.48 0.58 44.46
C THR A 330 7.32 1.80 44.10
N VAL A 331 7.74 1.93 42.84
CA VAL A 331 8.42 3.14 42.35
C VAL A 331 7.52 4.35 42.51
N LEU A 332 6.25 4.28 42.08
CA LEU A 332 5.31 5.39 42.18
C LEU A 332 4.95 5.74 43.63
N SER A 333 4.93 4.78 44.57
CA SER A 333 4.70 5.07 45.99
C SER A 333 5.86 5.85 46.61
N THR A 334 7.11 5.68 46.16
CA THR A 334 8.22 6.58 46.57
C THR A 334 8.05 8.02 46.09
N GLY A 335 7.15 8.31 45.15
CA GLY A 335 6.78 9.69 44.80
C GLY A 335 5.99 10.41 45.90
N ILE A 336 5.66 9.72 46.98
CA ILE A 336 5.05 10.21 48.21
C ILE A 336 6.15 10.33 49.28
N ASP A 337 6.52 11.58 49.64
CA ASP A 337 7.51 11.85 50.70
C ASP A 337 6.90 11.50 52.07
N SER A 338 7.12 10.26 52.52
CA SER A 338 6.63 9.74 53.81
C SER A 338 7.18 10.49 55.02
N ALA A 339 8.32 11.19 54.88
CA ALA A 339 8.88 12.06 55.91
C ALA A 339 8.25 13.48 55.90
N HIS A 340 7.75 13.94 54.75
CA HIS A 340 7.09 15.23 54.58
C HIS A 340 5.75 15.09 53.82
N PRO A 341 4.68 14.58 54.46
CA PRO A 341 3.41 14.24 53.79
C PRO A 341 2.73 15.41 53.04
N LEU A 342 3.02 16.65 53.42
CA LEU A 342 2.50 17.88 52.80
C LEU A 342 3.29 18.33 51.56
N ARG A 343 4.41 17.67 51.23
CA ARG A 343 5.30 18.04 50.14
C ARG A 343 4.82 17.42 48.82
N ARG A 344 4.27 18.26 47.95
CA ARG A 344 3.88 17.86 46.58
C ARG A 344 5.12 17.53 45.74
N ASN A 345 5.04 16.50 44.91
CA ASN A 345 6.04 16.24 43.89
C ASN A 345 5.81 17.15 42.66
N SER A 346 6.83 17.26 41.79
CA SER A 346 6.80 18.14 40.61
C SER A 346 6.25 17.47 39.34
N ILE A 347 5.73 16.24 39.44
CA ILE A 347 5.43 15.40 38.29
C ILE A 347 4.13 15.89 37.61
N GLU A 348 4.25 16.30 36.36
CA GLU A 348 3.15 16.79 35.51
C GLU A 348 2.64 15.72 34.55
N THR A 349 3.52 14.82 34.09
CA THR A 349 3.17 13.79 33.10
C THR A 349 3.80 12.44 33.41
N ILE A 350 3.01 11.37 33.30
CA ILE A 350 3.46 9.98 33.36
C ILE A 350 3.06 9.28 32.05
N GLN A 351 3.99 8.63 31.37
CA GLN A 351 3.73 7.81 30.18
C GLN A 351 4.24 6.39 30.41
N ILE A 352 3.34 5.41 30.35
CA ILE A 352 3.65 3.98 30.47
C ILE A 352 3.45 3.36 29.09
N VAL A 353 4.47 2.68 28.57
CA VAL A 353 4.42 1.92 27.32
C VAL A 353 4.67 0.46 27.68
N TYR A 354 3.66 -0.39 27.54
CA TYR A 354 3.69 -1.78 27.98
C TYR A 354 3.66 -2.72 26.78
N SER A 355 4.78 -3.40 26.54
CA SER A 355 5.03 -4.28 25.40
C SER A 355 5.17 -5.72 25.88
N LEU A 356 4.21 -6.58 25.51
CA LEU A 356 4.20 -7.98 25.91
C LEU A 356 4.61 -8.92 24.76
N PHE A 357 5.71 -9.65 24.94
CA PHE A 357 6.14 -10.70 24.03
C PHE A 357 5.56 -12.05 24.42
N LEU A 358 4.86 -12.68 23.47
CA LEU A 358 4.23 -14.00 23.63
C LEU A 358 5.07 -15.07 22.90
N PRO A 359 5.68 -16.06 23.59
CA PRO A 359 6.43 -17.13 22.95
C PRO A 359 5.49 -18.18 22.32
N ALA A 360 5.67 -18.46 21.02
CA ALA A 360 4.93 -19.51 20.34
C ALA A 360 5.30 -20.92 20.86
N PRO A 361 4.38 -21.90 20.92
CA PRO A 361 2.99 -21.87 20.45
C PRO A 361 1.92 -21.81 21.56
N TYR A 362 2.28 -21.41 22.80
CA TYR A 362 1.46 -21.63 23.99
C TYR A 362 0.42 -20.53 24.27
N MET A 363 -0.67 -20.50 23.51
CA MET A 363 -1.89 -19.75 23.84
C MET A 363 -2.83 -20.56 24.76
N ASP A 364 -2.42 -20.74 26.02
CA ASP A 364 -3.38 -21.13 27.06
C ASP A 364 -4.19 -19.90 27.50
N ARG A 365 -5.51 -19.95 27.31
CA ARG A 365 -6.42 -18.84 27.62
C ARG A 365 -6.59 -18.61 29.13
N SER A 366 -6.19 -19.56 29.97
CA SER A 366 -6.30 -19.46 31.43
C SER A 366 -5.18 -18.68 32.10
N ILE A 367 -4.02 -18.52 31.44
CA ILE A 367 -2.82 -17.87 32.01
C ILE A 367 -2.87 -16.34 31.85
N ASN A 368 -3.79 -15.83 31.02
CA ASN A 368 -3.84 -14.44 30.57
C ASN A 368 -4.83 -13.54 31.34
N THR A 369 -5.36 -13.94 32.48
CA THR A 369 -6.34 -13.11 33.21
C THR A 369 -5.72 -12.03 34.10
N ASN A 370 -4.40 -12.06 34.32
CA ASN A 370 -3.75 -11.37 35.46
C ASN A 370 -2.69 -10.31 35.07
N ILE A 371 -2.70 -9.81 33.82
CA ILE A 371 -1.64 -8.91 33.30
C ILE A 371 -1.74 -7.48 33.89
N PHE A 372 -2.90 -7.07 34.39
CA PHE A 372 -3.14 -5.74 34.97
C PHE A 372 -3.75 -5.78 36.38
N ASP A 373 -3.72 -6.92 37.08
CA ASP A 373 -4.37 -7.12 38.39
C ASP A 373 -3.97 -6.10 39.47
N ARG A 374 -2.80 -5.47 39.31
CA ARG A 374 -2.25 -4.46 40.24
C ARG A 374 -2.43 -3.02 39.79
N TRP A 375 -3.17 -2.78 38.71
CA TRP A 375 -3.37 -1.42 38.20
C TRP A 375 -4.18 -0.53 39.15
N ALA A 376 -5.11 -1.11 39.91
CA ALA A 376 -5.85 -0.39 40.95
C ALA A 376 -4.93 0.25 42.02
N ASP A 377 -3.81 -0.41 42.36
CA ASP A 377 -2.81 0.15 43.27
C ASP A 377 -2.19 1.44 42.69
N ILE A 378 -2.00 1.49 41.37
CA ILE A 378 -1.43 2.65 40.66
C ILE A 378 -2.43 3.81 40.62
N ASP A 379 -3.72 3.54 40.35
CA ASP A 379 -4.78 4.55 40.42
C ASP A 379 -4.89 5.16 41.83
N ALA A 380 -4.89 4.31 42.85
CA ALA A 380 -4.92 4.71 44.27
C ALA A 380 -3.77 5.66 44.62
N ILE A 381 -2.52 5.29 44.29
CA ILE A 381 -1.32 6.09 44.54
C ILE A 381 -1.37 7.45 43.82
N LEU A 382 -1.66 7.45 42.51
CA LEU A 382 -1.66 8.68 41.70
C LEU A 382 -2.85 9.61 42.03
N CYS A 383 -3.91 9.06 42.64
CA CYS A 383 -5.07 9.84 43.08
C CYS A 383 -5.05 10.19 44.57
N GLY A 384 -4.15 9.59 45.36
CA GLY A 384 -4.07 9.79 46.80
C GLY A 384 -5.22 9.13 47.59
N ARG A 385 -5.81 8.07 47.03
CA ARG A 385 -6.97 7.34 47.56
C ARG A 385 -6.53 6.00 48.19
N ASP A 386 -6.07 6.03 49.43
CA ASP A 386 -6.04 4.81 50.25
C ASP A 386 -7.42 4.58 50.89
N ASP A 387 -7.79 3.31 51.12
CA ASP A 387 -9.06 2.93 51.76
C ASP A 387 -9.15 3.36 53.26
N GLU A 388 -8.04 3.81 53.84
CA GLU A 388 -8.02 4.40 55.18
C GLU A 388 -8.45 5.88 55.15
N LYS A 389 -9.49 6.20 55.93
CA LYS A 389 -10.28 7.45 55.84
C LYS A 389 -9.57 8.78 56.13
N ASP A 390 -8.27 8.77 56.38
CA ASP A 390 -7.43 9.96 56.57
C ASP A 390 -6.07 9.76 55.88
N SER A 391 -6.08 9.52 54.56
CA SER A 391 -4.86 9.54 53.72
C SER A 391 -4.12 10.87 53.86
N GLN A 392 -3.05 10.87 54.66
CA GLN A 392 -2.20 12.03 54.93
C GLN A 392 -1.45 12.54 53.67
N TYR A 393 -1.53 11.78 52.58
CA TYR A 393 -0.71 11.87 51.38
C TYR A 393 -1.48 12.28 50.12
N SER A 394 -2.77 12.59 50.26
CA SER A 394 -3.71 12.86 49.14
C SER A 394 -3.20 13.89 48.11
N HIS A 395 -2.30 14.78 48.52
CA HIS A 395 -1.76 15.89 47.73
C HIS A 395 -0.50 15.57 46.91
N ALA A 396 0.13 14.40 47.07
CA ALA A 396 1.47 14.14 46.52
C ALA A 396 1.56 14.39 45.01
N TYR A 397 0.60 13.87 44.25
CA TYR A 397 0.48 13.96 42.78
C TYR A 397 -0.51 15.05 42.29
N ASP A 398 -0.80 16.08 43.09
CA ASP A 398 -1.73 17.17 42.72
C ASP A 398 -1.34 17.93 41.43
N ASN A 399 -0.07 17.87 41.01
CA ASN A 399 0.43 18.53 39.80
C ASN A 399 0.23 17.71 38.51
N LEU A 400 -0.21 16.45 38.62
CA LEU A 400 -0.32 15.50 37.52
C LEU A 400 -1.46 15.89 36.55
N ARG A 401 -1.12 16.11 35.28
CA ARG A 401 -2.03 16.58 34.22
C ARG A 401 -2.36 15.54 33.16
N ASN A 402 -1.52 14.52 33.02
CA ASN A 402 -1.63 13.52 31.98
C ASN A 402 -0.96 12.22 32.41
N VAL A 403 -1.74 11.14 32.46
CA VAL A 403 -1.29 9.76 32.63
C VAL A 403 -1.63 9.02 31.35
N ARG A 404 -0.61 8.63 30.59
CA ARG A 404 -0.79 7.95 29.31
C ARG A 404 -0.38 6.48 29.42
N LEU A 405 -1.24 5.57 28.96
CA LEU A 405 -0.91 4.14 28.81
C LEU A 405 -0.99 3.75 27.32
N GLU A 406 0.11 3.25 26.77
CA GLU A 406 0.19 2.60 25.46
C GLU A 406 0.43 1.09 25.69
N PHE A 407 -0.31 0.21 25.02
CA PHE A 407 -0.13 -1.25 25.16
C PHE A 407 0.06 -1.94 23.80
N ALA A 408 1.15 -2.71 23.68
CA ALA A 408 1.56 -3.40 22.48
C ALA A 408 1.70 -4.93 22.69
N LEU A 409 1.37 -5.68 21.64
CA LEU A 409 1.58 -7.13 21.56
C LEU A 409 2.43 -7.42 20.32
N GLU A 410 3.68 -7.85 20.49
CA GLU A 410 4.59 -8.06 19.35
C GLU A 410 4.22 -9.27 18.48
N ASN A 411 3.48 -10.25 19.04
CA ASN A 411 3.00 -11.44 18.32
C ASN A 411 1.45 -11.56 18.35
N PRO A 412 0.70 -10.71 17.61
CA PRO A 412 -0.76 -10.67 17.70
C PRO A 412 -1.45 -11.83 16.95
N ILE A 413 -1.52 -13.02 17.58
CA ILE A 413 -2.38 -14.12 17.13
C ILE A 413 -3.82 -13.84 17.60
N GLY A 414 -4.64 -13.31 16.70
CA GLY A 414 -6.01 -12.93 17.01
C GLY A 414 -6.04 -11.53 17.64
N PHE A 415 -6.46 -10.57 16.83
CA PHE A 415 -6.73 -9.22 17.29
C PHE A 415 -7.91 -9.25 18.31
N GLY A 416 -7.98 -8.29 19.22
CA GLY A 416 -9.04 -8.22 20.25
C GLY A 416 -8.60 -8.54 21.68
N VAL A 417 -7.37 -9.04 21.88
CA VAL A 417 -6.79 -9.29 23.22
C VAL A 417 -6.39 -7.97 23.90
N ALA A 418 -5.60 -7.12 23.24
CA ALA A 418 -5.20 -5.79 23.75
C ALA A 418 -6.40 -4.90 24.17
N PRO A 419 -7.47 -4.72 23.37
CA PRO A 419 -8.72 -4.05 23.77
C PRO A 419 -9.29 -4.46 25.13
N ARG A 420 -9.16 -5.73 25.51
CA ARG A 420 -9.75 -6.25 26.75
C ARG A 420 -8.97 -5.77 27.97
N PHE A 421 -7.65 -5.92 27.94
CA PHE A 421 -6.78 -5.52 29.04
C PHE A 421 -6.84 -4.02 29.32
N LEU A 422 -6.84 -3.21 28.27
CA LEU A 422 -6.97 -1.76 28.39
C LEU A 422 -8.32 -1.33 28.96
N LYS A 423 -9.38 -2.13 28.76
CA LYS A 423 -10.68 -1.88 29.38
C LYS A 423 -10.71 -2.32 30.86
N GLU A 424 -10.01 -3.39 31.21
CA GLU A 424 -9.81 -3.81 32.61
C GLU A 424 -9.06 -2.69 33.36
N VAL A 425 -7.94 -2.19 32.82
CA VAL A 425 -7.24 -0.98 33.30
C VAL A 425 -8.14 0.23 33.53
N VAL A 426 -9.01 0.58 32.57
CA VAL A 426 -9.93 1.73 32.70
C VAL A 426 -10.93 1.52 33.83
N LEU A 427 -11.48 0.30 33.99
CA LEU A 427 -12.37 -0.04 35.11
C LEU A 427 -11.65 0.03 36.47
N ASP A 428 -10.38 -0.30 36.48
CA ASP A 428 -9.49 -0.26 37.65
C ASP A 428 -8.82 1.12 37.84
N SER A 429 -9.26 2.16 37.10
CA SER A 429 -8.77 3.55 37.20
C SER A 429 -9.82 4.61 37.63
N PRO A 430 -10.68 4.35 38.63
CA PRO A 430 -11.79 5.26 38.97
C PRO A 430 -11.37 6.63 39.51
N GLY A 431 -10.14 6.79 40.02
CA GLY A 431 -9.60 8.07 40.43
C GLY A 431 -9.08 8.91 39.28
N LEU A 432 -8.32 8.31 38.36
CA LEU A 432 -7.74 8.99 37.21
C LEU A 432 -8.80 9.35 36.16
N GLU A 433 -9.88 8.54 36.05
CA GLU A 433 -11.08 8.90 35.29
C GLU A 433 -11.79 10.13 35.88
N GLU A 434 -11.96 10.22 37.20
CA GLU A 434 -12.63 11.37 37.84
C GLU A 434 -11.85 12.68 37.68
N LYS A 435 -10.51 12.58 37.60
CA LYS A 435 -9.64 13.73 37.32
C LYS A 435 -9.55 14.11 35.83
N ASP A 436 -10.11 13.31 34.91
CA ASP A 436 -10.02 13.47 33.44
C ASP A 436 -8.57 13.60 32.91
N ILE A 437 -7.63 12.83 33.51
CA ILE A 437 -6.20 12.85 33.16
C ILE A 437 -5.68 11.55 32.56
N LEU A 438 -6.49 10.48 32.50
CA LEU A 438 -6.07 9.18 31.94
C LEU A 438 -6.29 9.11 30.42
N LEU A 439 -5.21 8.90 29.66
CA LEU A 439 -5.22 8.65 28.22
C LEU A 439 -4.71 7.24 27.90
N VAL A 440 -5.64 6.28 27.78
CA VAL A 440 -5.30 4.92 27.33
C VAL A 440 -5.36 4.84 25.80
N GLU A 441 -4.20 4.71 25.13
CA GLU A 441 -4.13 4.50 23.69
C GLU A 441 -4.31 3.02 23.33
N GLY A 442 -5.58 2.61 23.38
CA GLY A 442 -6.11 1.42 22.72
C GLY A 442 -7.64 1.29 22.92
N PRO A 443 -8.31 0.29 22.32
CA PRO A 443 -9.63 0.56 21.74
C PRO A 443 -10.84 -0.13 22.41
N ASN A 444 -11.99 0.55 22.28
CA ASN A 444 -13.38 0.09 22.43
C ASN A 444 -14.05 0.19 23.83
N TYR A 445 -14.67 1.36 24.07
CA TYR A 445 -15.69 1.59 25.09
C TYR A 445 -16.89 0.63 24.98
N VAL A 446 -17.57 0.34 26.12
CA VAL A 446 -18.85 -0.37 26.16
C VAL A 446 -19.88 0.38 27.00
N LEU A 447 -21.17 0.16 26.75
CA LEU A 447 -22.24 0.72 27.56
C LEU A 447 -22.34 0.00 28.93
N ARG A 448 -22.22 0.75 30.04
CA ARG A 448 -22.38 0.23 31.42
C ARG A 448 -23.76 -0.40 31.66
N SER A 449 -24.79 0.14 31.03
CA SER A 449 -26.14 -0.42 30.99
C SER A 449 -26.86 0.01 29.70
N PHE A 450 -27.94 -0.67 29.33
CA PHE A 450 -28.80 -0.17 28.26
C PHE A 450 -29.60 1.05 28.73
N PRO A 451 -29.96 2.00 27.84
CA PRO A 451 -30.76 3.17 28.21
C PRO A 451 -32.10 2.78 28.83
N GLU A 452 -32.67 3.68 29.65
CA GLU A 452 -33.92 3.41 30.35
C GLU A 452 -35.06 3.07 29.37
N GLY A 453 -35.83 2.02 29.71
CA GLY A 453 -36.87 1.47 28.84
C GLY A 453 -36.38 0.54 27.72
N TYR A 454 -35.06 0.27 27.61
CA TYR A 454 -34.50 -0.69 26.65
C TYR A 454 -34.11 -1.99 27.36
N LYS A 455 -34.50 -3.14 26.80
CA LYS A 455 -34.19 -4.47 27.31
C LYS A 455 -33.81 -5.41 26.17
N LEU A 456 -32.76 -6.20 26.38
CA LEU A 456 -32.28 -7.22 25.44
C LEU A 456 -33.07 -8.51 25.66
N PHE A 457 -33.54 -9.12 24.58
CA PHE A 457 -34.29 -10.38 24.57
C PHE A 457 -33.67 -11.34 23.56
N ASP A 458 -33.51 -12.60 23.94
CA ASP A 458 -33.12 -13.66 23.01
C ASP A 458 -34.36 -14.25 22.31
N HIS A 459 -34.40 -14.15 20.99
CA HIS A 459 -35.47 -14.70 20.17
C HIS A 459 -35.08 -16.06 19.59
N HIS A 460 -35.50 -17.12 20.27
CA HIS A 460 -35.31 -18.50 19.85
C HIS A 460 -36.11 -18.79 18.56
N LYS A 461 -35.42 -19.21 17.48
CA LYS A 461 -36.03 -19.43 16.17
C LYS A 461 -35.48 -20.66 15.44
N GLY A 462 -36.33 -21.63 15.17
CA GLY A 462 -35.96 -22.89 14.51
C GLY A 462 -36.69 -24.09 15.14
N PRO A 463 -36.21 -25.31 14.92
CA PRO A 463 -36.73 -26.50 15.60
C PRO A 463 -36.60 -26.35 17.11
N ALA A 464 -37.64 -26.72 17.87
CA ALA A 464 -37.67 -26.57 19.33
C ALA A 464 -36.49 -27.24 20.05
N ASN A 465 -35.95 -28.31 19.45
CA ASN A 465 -34.87 -29.13 19.98
C ASN A 465 -33.47 -28.47 19.83
N ASN A 466 -33.32 -27.47 18.97
CA ASN A 466 -32.07 -26.71 18.78
C ASN A 466 -32.38 -25.36 18.07
N PRO A 467 -32.97 -24.38 18.79
CA PRO A 467 -33.34 -23.09 18.22
C PRO A 467 -32.10 -22.27 17.88
N ARG A 468 -32.18 -21.43 16.84
CA ARG A 468 -31.21 -20.35 16.62
C ARG A 468 -31.52 -19.23 17.61
N HIS A 469 -30.50 -18.78 18.33
CA HIS A 469 -30.59 -17.64 19.25
C HIS A 469 -30.33 -16.34 18.47
N ASP A 470 -31.31 -15.44 18.44
CA ASP A 470 -31.21 -14.12 17.79
C ASP A 470 -31.43 -13.02 18.84
N LEU A 471 -30.38 -12.29 19.23
CA LEU A 471 -30.48 -11.21 20.24
C LEU A 471 -31.11 -9.93 19.70
N TYR A 472 -32.23 -9.51 20.28
CA TYR A 472 -33.01 -8.32 19.89
C TYR A 472 -33.10 -7.33 21.05
N LEU A 473 -32.72 -6.08 20.83
CA LEU A 473 -32.91 -4.99 21.80
C LEU A 473 -34.26 -4.31 21.54
N HIS A 474 -35.20 -4.47 22.46
CA HIS A 474 -36.51 -3.81 22.41
C HIS A 474 -36.48 -2.55 23.28
N GLY A 475 -37.06 -1.46 22.80
CA GLY A 475 -37.18 -0.20 23.52
C GLY A 475 -38.63 0.32 23.53
N PRO A 476 -38.81 1.65 23.68
CA PRO A 476 -40.10 2.33 23.57
C PRO A 476 -40.88 1.95 22.29
N PRO A 477 -42.23 2.12 22.27
CA PRO A 477 -43.10 1.46 21.32
C PRO A 477 -42.68 1.62 19.84
N LYS A 478 -42.69 0.49 19.13
CA LYS A 478 -42.23 0.30 17.73
C LYS A 478 -40.70 0.32 17.49
N LYS A 479 -39.86 0.49 18.53
CA LYS A 479 -38.39 0.37 18.41
C LYS A 479 -37.90 -1.03 18.83
N ARG A 480 -37.45 -1.84 17.86
CA ARG A 480 -36.96 -3.21 18.07
C ARG A 480 -35.77 -3.51 17.18
N PHE A 481 -34.57 -3.32 17.71
CA PHE A 481 -33.29 -3.43 17.02
C PHE A 481 -32.84 -4.89 17.00
N ARG A 482 -32.51 -5.42 15.82
CA ARG A 482 -32.15 -6.84 15.60
C ARG A 482 -30.64 -7.08 15.50
N SER A 483 -29.85 -6.02 15.56
CA SER A 483 -28.40 -6.06 15.68
C SER A 483 -27.89 -4.74 16.23
N ILE A 484 -26.65 -4.76 16.73
CA ILE A 484 -25.93 -3.58 17.27
C ILE A 484 -25.91 -2.44 16.24
N ASN A 485 -25.68 -2.75 14.97
CA ASN A 485 -25.62 -1.76 13.88
C ASN A 485 -26.95 -1.03 13.65
N GLU A 486 -28.09 -1.64 13.97
CA GLU A 486 -29.38 -0.93 13.92
C GLU A 486 -29.51 0.10 15.06
N PHE A 487 -28.87 -0.18 16.20
CA PHE A 487 -28.99 0.60 17.43
C PHE A 487 -27.96 1.74 17.55
N ILE A 488 -26.71 1.57 17.06
CA ILE A 488 -25.65 2.60 17.14
C ILE A 488 -26.13 4.03 16.78
N PRO A 489 -26.83 4.28 15.65
CA PRO A 489 -27.31 5.62 15.29
C PRO A 489 -28.39 6.15 16.25
N HIS A 490 -29.10 5.24 16.93
CA HIS A 490 -30.07 5.60 17.96
C HIS A 490 -29.40 5.89 19.30
N ALA A 491 -28.35 5.15 19.66
CA ALA A 491 -27.54 5.41 20.84
C ALA A 491 -26.82 6.76 20.75
N ILE A 492 -26.22 7.09 19.60
CA ILE A 492 -25.58 8.38 19.35
C ILE A 492 -26.59 9.53 19.49
N TRP A 493 -27.82 9.36 19.00
CA TRP A 493 -28.90 10.33 19.22
C TRP A 493 -29.32 10.45 20.69
N LEU A 494 -29.43 9.33 21.42
CA LEU A 494 -29.75 9.33 22.86
C LEU A 494 -28.66 9.98 23.73
N MET A 495 -27.42 10.04 23.26
CA MET A 495 -26.28 10.70 23.92
C MET A 495 -26.00 12.11 23.40
N GLY A 496 -26.72 12.55 22.36
CA GLY A 496 -26.50 13.83 21.68
C GLY A 496 -27.49 14.93 22.10
N ASP A 497 -27.44 16.06 21.39
CA ASP A 497 -28.36 17.18 21.59
C ASP A 497 -29.81 16.74 21.24
N PRO A 498 -30.78 16.88 22.17
CA PRO A 498 -32.17 16.47 21.95
C PRO A 498 -32.89 17.26 20.85
N ASN A 499 -32.32 18.37 20.36
CA ASN A 499 -32.87 19.16 19.25
C ASN A 499 -32.55 18.59 17.85
N ILE A 500 -31.71 17.55 17.75
CA ILE A 500 -31.31 16.93 16.48
C ILE A 500 -32.19 15.71 16.18
N ASP A 501 -32.64 15.55 14.93
CA ASP A 501 -33.48 14.41 14.51
C ASP A 501 -32.70 13.08 14.47
N CYS A 502 -33.36 11.99 14.89
CA CYS A 502 -32.72 10.67 14.95
C CYS A 502 -32.65 9.95 13.60
N GLU A 503 -31.42 9.74 13.11
CA GLU A 503 -31.11 9.05 11.85
C GLU A 503 -31.39 7.52 11.83
N CYS A 504 -31.70 6.88 12.96
CA CYS A 504 -31.78 5.42 13.02
C CYS A 504 -32.92 4.85 12.16
N LYS A 505 -32.75 3.60 11.70
CA LYS A 505 -33.71 2.84 10.87
C LYS A 505 -35.18 2.96 11.32
N TYR A 506 -35.43 2.99 12.62
CA TYR A 506 -36.79 3.02 13.18
C TYR A 506 -37.37 4.43 13.32
N CYS A 507 -36.53 5.46 13.52
CA CYS A 507 -36.99 6.85 13.63
C CYS A 507 -37.07 7.51 12.24
N ALA A 508 -35.98 7.47 11.47
CA ALA A 508 -35.90 8.02 10.12
C ALA A 508 -36.59 7.15 9.05
N LYS A 509 -37.05 5.94 9.38
CA LYS A 509 -37.68 4.96 8.47
C LYS A 509 -36.82 4.56 7.25
N LYS A 510 -35.50 4.82 7.29
CA LYS A 510 -34.49 4.46 6.27
C LYS A 510 -34.12 2.98 6.38
N THR A 511 -33.58 2.37 5.31
CA THR A 511 -33.10 0.98 5.37
C THR A 511 -31.77 0.88 6.13
N GLN A 512 -31.47 -0.29 6.73
CA GLN A 512 -30.24 -0.45 7.51
C GLN A 512 -28.96 -0.22 6.67
N ARG A 513 -28.98 -0.59 5.38
CA ARG A 513 -27.86 -0.39 4.45
C ARG A 513 -27.54 1.10 4.27
N GLU A 514 -28.57 1.95 4.20
CA GLU A 514 -28.42 3.41 4.06
C GLU A 514 -27.89 4.05 5.33
N VAL A 515 -28.40 3.64 6.49
CA VAL A 515 -27.99 4.19 7.80
C VAL A 515 -26.56 3.76 8.17
N THR A 516 -26.13 2.54 7.84
CA THR A 516 -24.73 2.14 8.02
C THR A 516 -23.80 2.87 7.04
N ALA A 517 -24.27 3.27 5.85
CA ALA A 517 -23.46 4.02 4.89
C ALA A 517 -23.20 5.48 5.30
N SER A 518 -24.15 6.15 5.96
CA SER A 518 -23.94 7.53 6.45
C SER A 518 -22.95 7.64 7.62
N MET A 519 -22.85 6.59 8.44
CA MET A 519 -22.03 6.59 9.67
C MET A 519 -20.57 6.12 9.47
N SER A 520 -20.11 5.99 8.22
CA SER A 520 -18.80 5.41 7.87
C SER A 520 -17.57 6.19 8.35
N ASN A 521 -17.74 7.46 8.75
CA ASN A 521 -16.67 8.26 9.37
C ASN A 521 -16.47 7.94 10.86
N ILE A 522 -17.54 7.61 11.59
CA ILE A 522 -17.48 7.31 13.04
C ILE A 522 -16.94 5.89 13.24
N LEU A 523 -17.33 4.95 12.37
CA LEU A 523 -16.91 3.55 12.39
C LEU A 523 -15.45 3.30 11.94
N ARG A 524 -14.66 4.35 11.67
CA ARG A 524 -13.24 4.25 11.30
C ARG A 524 -12.27 4.66 12.42
N ASN A 525 -12.71 5.46 13.39
CA ASN A 525 -11.90 5.85 14.55
C ASN A 525 -12.08 4.91 15.75
N ALA A 526 -12.93 3.89 15.62
CA ALA A 526 -13.24 2.91 16.67
C ALA A 526 -13.10 1.46 16.17
N THR A 527 -11.97 1.15 15.54
CA THR A 527 -11.45 -0.23 15.34
C THR A 527 -10.03 -0.19 14.77
N PRO A 528 -9.01 -0.75 15.48
CA PRO A 528 -7.93 -1.43 14.78
C PRO A 528 -8.52 -2.64 14.04
N SER A 529 -7.76 -3.16 13.07
CA SER A 529 -8.12 -4.38 12.35
C SER A 529 -8.46 -5.53 13.32
N LEU A 530 -9.36 -6.41 12.89
CA LEU A 530 -9.64 -7.66 13.61
C LEU A 530 -9.79 -8.82 12.62
N SER A 531 -8.92 -9.81 12.77
CA SER A 531 -8.88 -11.04 11.97
C SER A 531 -10.23 -11.74 11.93
N GLN A 532 -10.68 -12.08 10.73
CA GLN A 532 -11.82 -12.96 10.54
C GLN A 532 -11.46 -14.39 10.99
N SER A 533 -12.16 -14.91 11.99
CA SER A 533 -12.26 -16.34 12.32
C SER A 533 -13.37 -16.57 13.37
N PRO A 534 -14.06 -17.71 13.39
CA PRO A 534 -14.81 -18.28 12.27
C PRO A 534 -16.31 -18.43 12.65
N ALA A 535 -17.22 -18.20 11.70
CA ALA A 535 -18.64 -18.51 11.91
C ALA A 535 -18.90 -20.02 11.68
N PRO A 536 -19.76 -20.68 12.49
CA PRO A 536 -19.91 -22.12 12.48
C PRO A 536 -20.64 -22.67 11.25
N SER A 537 -20.17 -23.82 10.79
CA SER A 537 -20.75 -24.60 9.69
C SER A 537 -22.19 -25.04 9.98
N ARG A 538 -23.19 -24.36 9.41
CA ARG A 538 -24.51 -24.97 9.23
C ARG A 538 -24.50 -25.90 8.03
N ILE A 539 -24.30 -27.18 8.35
CA ILE A 539 -24.52 -28.35 7.50
C ILE A 539 -25.87 -28.21 6.78
N ILE A 540 -25.83 -28.17 5.45
CA ILE A 540 -26.97 -28.54 4.61
C ILE A 540 -26.72 -29.98 4.18
N ARG A 541 -27.48 -30.94 4.73
CA ARG A 541 -27.49 -32.32 4.24
C ARG A 541 -28.20 -32.38 2.88
N PRO A 542 -27.83 -33.30 1.97
CA PRO A 542 -28.36 -33.32 0.62
C PRO A 542 -29.77 -33.92 0.57
N LEU A 543 -30.60 -33.45 -0.36
CA LEU A 543 -31.69 -34.29 -0.87
C LEU A 543 -31.12 -35.33 -1.87
N PRO A 544 -31.67 -36.55 -1.91
CA PRO A 544 -31.07 -37.65 -2.64
C PRO A 544 -31.39 -37.58 -4.13
N ASN A 545 -30.37 -37.62 -4.98
CA ASN A 545 -30.59 -37.92 -6.41
C ASN A 545 -30.16 -39.36 -6.69
N LYS A 546 -31.09 -40.14 -7.28
CA LYS A 546 -30.84 -41.53 -7.66
C LYS A 546 -29.82 -41.58 -8.81
N GLY A 547 -29.07 -42.67 -8.90
CA GLY A 547 -27.99 -42.85 -9.88
C GLY A 547 -28.43 -42.72 -11.36
N LYS A 548 -27.52 -42.77 -12.32
CA LYS A 548 -26.53 -43.84 -12.49
C LYS A 548 -25.25 -43.34 -13.17
N ALA A 549 -24.14 -44.00 -12.88
CA ALA A 549 -22.91 -43.84 -13.64
C ALA A 549 -23.05 -44.39 -15.07
N ARG A 550 -22.37 -43.74 -16.02
CA ARG A 550 -21.66 -44.43 -17.12
C ARG A 550 -20.47 -43.58 -17.55
N ALA A 551 -19.31 -44.23 -17.64
CA ALA A 551 -18.10 -43.62 -18.15
C ALA A 551 -18.19 -43.40 -19.67
N ASN A 552 -17.39 -42.47 -20.17
CA ASN A 552 -16.74 -42.60 -21.47
C ASN A 552 -15.53 -41.64 -21.53
N ILE A 553 -14.39 -42.17 -21.99
CA ILE A 553 -13.17 -41.42 -22.31
C ILE A 553 -13.27 -40.89 -23.77
N PRO A 554 -12.32 -40.12 -24.32
CA PRO A 554 -12.65 -38.98 -25.16
C PRO A 554 -12.91 -39.39 -26.61
N ARG A 555 -13.61 -38.53 -27.36
CA ARG A 555 -13.54 -38.54 -28.82
C ARG A 555 -13.14 -37.18 -29.37
N VAL A 556 -12.27 -37.28 -30.38
CA VAL A 556 -11.58 -36.22 -31.12
C VAL A 556 -12.53 -35.12 -31.57
N ALA A 557 -12.00 -33.90 -31.64
CA ALA A 557 -12.73 -32.72 -32.09
C ALA A 557 -13.28 -32.89 -33.52
N GLU A 558 -14.59 -32.70 -33.67
CA GLU A 558 -15.18 -32.29 -34.94
C GLU A 558 -15.74 -30.87 -34.79
N ALA A 559 -15.50 -30.05 -35.81
CA ALA A 559 -15.82 -28.63 -35.79
C ALA A 559 -17.34 -28.40 -35.77
N ARG A 560 -17.91 -28.14 -34.59
CA ARG A 560 -19.28 -27.64 -34.51
C ARG A 560 -19.39 -26.29 -35.20
N GLN A 561 -20.35 -26.20 -36.12
CA GLN A 561 -20.68 -25.00 -36.88
C GLN A 561 -20.85 -23.79 -35.94
N ARG A 562 -20.33 -22.64 -36.35
CA ARG A 562 -20.33 -21.41 -35.55
C ARG A 562 -21.75 -20.86 -35.42
N ASP A 563 -22.43 -21.19 -34.33
CA ASP A 563 -23.54 -20.37 -33.83
C ASP A 563 -23.05 -18.92 -33.72
N THR A 564 -23.71 -18.01 -34.45
CA THR A 564 -23.35 -16.59 -34.50
C THR A 564 -23.87 -15.88 -33.24
N LYS A 565 -23.33 -16.27 -32.08
CA LYS A 565 -23.59 -15.60 -30.81
C LYS A 565 -23.01 -14.19 -30.90
N ASN A 566 -23.88 -13.18 -30.87
CA ASN A 566 -23.47 -11.79 -30.71
C ASN A 566 -22.83 -11.64 -29.32
N TYR A 567 -21.63 -11.05 -29.23
CA TYR A 567 -20.87 -10.96 -27.97
C TYR A 567 -20.79 -9.54 -27.37
N ALA A 568 -21.27 -8.54 -28.12
CA ALA A 568 -21.18 -7.12 -27.81
C ALA A 568 -22.38 -6.35 -28.36
N ALA A 569 -22.66 -5.20 -27.74
CA ALA A 569 -23.62 -4.20 -28.19
C ALA A 569 -23.08 -2.78 -27.95
N ILE A 570 -23.63 -1.79 -28.67
CA ILE A 570 -23.39 -0.36 -28.43
C ILE A 570 -24.71 0.24 -27.95
N GLN A 571 -24.67 1.01 -26.87
CA GLN A 571 -25.82 1.73 -26.31
C GLN A 571 -25.49 3.20 -26.09
N LYS A 572 -26.52 4.06 -25.98
CA LYS A 572 -26.32 5.42 -25.44
C LYS A 572 -25.77 5.30 -24.02
N SER A 573 -24.66 6.00 -23.76
CA SER A 573 -24.02 6.03 -22.45
C SER A 573 -25.03 6.42 -21.39
N ILE A 574 -25.20 5.57 -20.37
CA ILE A 574 -26.03 5.90 -19.22
C ILE A 574 -25.24 6.90 -18.37
N LYS A 575 -25.27 8.18 -18.77
CA LYS A 575 -24.78 9.28 -17.94
C LYS A 575 -25.46 9.16 -16.58
N PRO A 576 -24.71 9.07 -15.46
CA PRO A 576 -25.33 9.14 -14.15
C PRO A 576 -26.06 10.48 -14.07
N LEU A 577 -27.38 10.40 -14.07
CA LEU A 577 -28.28 11.53 -13.95
C LEU A 577 -27.81 12.34 -12.74
N LYS A 578 -27.49 13.63 -12.95
CA LYS A 578 -26.78 14.51 -12.00
C LYS A 578 -27.08 14.08 -10.57
N ALA A 579 -26.07 13.53 -9.89
CA ALA A 579 -26.24 12.99 -8.55
C ALA A 579 -27.02 14.00 -7.71
N SER A 580 -28.21 13.63 -7.23
CA SER A 580 -29.00 14.54 -6.41
C SER A 580 -28.16 14.96 -5.21
N SER A 581 -28.36 16.17 -4.69
CA SER A 581 -27.59 16.75 -3.58
C SER A 581 -27.59 15.92 -2.29
N THR A 582 -28.38 14.83 -2.25
CA THR A 582 -28.53 13.85 -1.17
C THR A 582 -27.85 12.50 -1.41
N VAL A 583 -27.07 12.30 -2.50
CA VAL A 583 -26.28 11.07 -2.71
C VAL A 583 -24.87 11.23 -2.13
N LEU A 584 -24.57 10.47 -1.07
CA LEU A 584 -23.22 10.34 -0.52
C LEU A 584 -22.22 9.89 -1.59
N LYS A 585 -21.12 10.63 -1.74
CA LYS A 585 -19.96 10.22 -2.54
C LYS A 585 -19.47 8.86 -2.03
N GLN A 586 -19.59 7.81 -2.85
CA GLN A 586 -19.19 6.47 -2.44
C GLN A 586 -17.66 6.42 -2.23
N PRO A 587 -17.17 5.87 -1.10
CA PRO A 587 -15.74 5.80 -0.83
C PRO A 587 -15.07 4.79 -1.77
N MET A 588 -14.19 5.29 -2.64
CA MET A 588 -13.27 4.48 -3.44
C MET A 588 -12.26 3.78 -2.51
N LEU A 589 -11.91 2.53 -2.83
CA LEU A 589 -10.83 1.81 -2.14
C LEU A 589 -9.47 2.50 -2.32
N VAL A 590 -8.63 2.46 -1.29
CA VAL A 590 -7.31 3.10 -1.29
C VAL A 590 -6.37 2.39 -2.27
N GLU A 591 -6.45 1.05 -2.33
CA GLU A 591 -5.71 0.20 -3.26
C GLU A 591 -6.06 0.55 -4.71
N ARG A 592 -7.35 0.63 -5.03
CA ARG A 592 -7.85 1.08 -6.34
C ARG A 592 -7.34 2.47 -6.69
N SER A 593 -7.39 3.40 -5.73
CA SER A 593 -6.87 4.76 -5.93
C SER A 593 -5.37 4.81 -6.19
N ASN A 594 -4.59 3.95 -5.54
CA ASN A 594 -3.13 3.91 -5.68
C ASN A 594 -2.71 3.23 -6.98
N ASP A 595 -3.35 2.11 -7.34
CA ASP A 595 -3.08 1.38 -8.57
C ASP A 595 -3.43 2.20 -9.82
N LEU A 596 -4.60 2.87 -9.84
CA LEU A 596 -5.02 3.71 -10.97
C LEU A 596 -4.14 4.96 -11.09
N ARG A 597 -3.81 5.64 -9.98
CA ARG A 597 -2.92 6.82 -10.00
C ARG A 597 -1.53 6.48 -10.54
N ALA A 598 -1.01 5.28 -10.27
CA ALA A 598 0.27 4.86 -10.79
C ALA A 598 0.25 4.59 -12.31
N VAL A 599 -0.84 4.05 -12.85
CA VAL A 599 -1.00 3.80 -14.30
C VAL A 599 -1.21 5.09 -15.10
N TYR A 600 -1.94 6.07 -14.53
CA TYR A 600 -2.34 7.30 -15.22
C TYR A 600 -1.50 8.55 -14.88
N SER A 601 -0.45 8.41 -14.06
CA SER A 601 0.46 9.52 -13.76
C SER A 601 1.21 9.96 -15.04
N LYS A 602 1.01 11.22 -15.44
CA LYS A 602 1.75 11.86 -16.55
C LYS A 602 3.10 12.46 -16.11
N SER A 603 3.61 12.07 -14.94
CA SER A 603 4.88 12.58 -14.41
C SER A 603 6.04 12.23 -15.34
N ALA A 604 7.02 13.13 -15.47
CA ALA A 604 8.17 12.96 -16.38
C ALA A 604 9.08 11.75 -16.05
N GLN A 605 8.85 11.10 -14.91
CA GLN A 605 9.48 9.85 -14.51
C GLN A 605 8.50 8.70 -14.79
N HIS A 606 8.84 7.82 -15.74
CA HIS A 606 8.03 6.66 -16.12
C HIS A 606 8.05 5.55 -15.05
N ILE A 607 7.34 5.73 -13.94
CA ILE A 607 7.22 4.72 -12.87
C ILE A 607 6.45 3.50 -13.39
N ARG A 608 7.13 2.35 -13.52
CA ARG A 608 6.54 1.09 -14.03
C ARG A 608 5.92 0.26 -12.90
N ARG A 609 4.88 0.79 -12.23
CA ARG A 609 4.06 -0.01 -11.28
C ARG A 609 3.08 -0.90 -12.05
N TRP A 610 3.60 -1.92 -12.72
CA TRP A 610 2.79 -2.86 -13.51
C TRP A 610 2.05 -3.88 -12.63
N TYR A 611 2.57 -4.26 -11.46
CA TYR A 611 2.01 -5.36 -10.66
C TYR A 611 1.32 -4.86 -9.38
N ARG A 612 0.29 -5.60 -8.96
CA ARG A 612 -0.62 -5.27 -7.85
C ARG A 612 -0.60 -6.38 -6.80
N GLU A 613 -0.87 -6.00 -5.56
CA GLU A 613 -0.90 -6.94 -4.42
C GLU A 613 -1.93 -8.05 -4.65
N GLY A 614 -1.47 -9.30 -4.51
CA GLY A 614 -2.18 -10.54 -4.76
C GLY A 614 -2.12 -11.09 -6.19
N GLU A 615 -1.51 -10.38 -7.16
CA GLU A 615 -1.34 -10.87 -8.54
C GLU A 615 -0.32 -12.02 -8.65
N ILE A 616 -0.49 -12.89 -9.66
CA ILE A 616 0.53 -13.88 -10.03
C ILE A 616 1.47 -13.30 -11.08
N VAL A 617 2.76 -13.51 -10.87
CA VAL A 617 3.85 -12.95 -11.67
C VAL A 617 4.94 -14.01 -11.92
N TRP A 618 5.76 -13.80 -12.95
CA TRP A 618 7.00 -14.56 -13.13
C TRP A 618 8.17 -13.75 -12.57
N CYS A 619 8.92 -14.36 -11.66
CA CYS A 619 10.03 -13.72 -10.98
C CYS A 619 11.35 -14.33 -11.44
N ALA A 620 12.27 -13.50 -11.95
CA ALA A 620 13.58 -13.97 -12.37
C ALA A 620 14.40 -14.45 -11.16
N LEU A 621 14.98 -15.65 -11.27
CA LEU A 621 15.89 -16.17 -10.25
C LEU A 621 17.24 -15.44 -10.33
N PRO A 622 17.81 -14.96 -9.20
CA PRO A 622 19.12 -14.28 -9.19
C PRO A 622 20.28 -15.13 -9.72
N ARG A 623 20.12 -16.46 -9.71
CA ARG A 623 20.95 -17.45 -10.41
C ARG A 623 19.99 -18.46 -11.05
N PRO A 624 19.94 -18.56 -12.40
CA PRO A 624 19.17 -19.61 -13.05
C PRO A 624 19.63 -21.00 -12.60
N ILE A 625 18.70 -21.94 -12.50
CA ILE A 625 19.01 -23.34 -12.19
C ILE A 625 19.29 -24.07 -13.51
N CYS A 626 20.54 -24.46 -13.73
CA CYS A 626 20.99 -25.04 -14.98
C CYS A 626 21.14 -26.57 -14.91
N SER A 627 20.95 -27.24 -16.04
CA SER A 627 21.32 -28.64 -16.27
C SER A 627 21.80 -28.83 -17.71
N VAL A 628 22.22 -30.04 -18.03
CA VAL A 628 22.43 -30.51 -19.42
C VAL A 628 21.34 -31.52 -19.77
N ASN A 629 20.79 -31.45 -20.99
CA ASN A 629 19.89 -32.46 -21.53
C ASN A 629 20.69 -33.69 -22.04
N LYS A 630 20.00 -34.73 -22.52
CA LYS A 630 20.65 -35.94 -23.08
C LYS A 630 21.43 -35.69 -24.37
N LEU A 631 21.19 -34.57 -25.06
CA LEU A 631 21.87 -34.16 -26.29
C LEU A 631 23.13 -33.31 -26.01
N GLY A 632 23.33 -32.86 -24.77
CA GLY A 632 24.45 -32.02 -24.35
C GLY A 632 24.15 -30.52 -24.27
N ASP A 633 22.94 -30.08 -24.62
CA ASP A 633 22.53 -28.67 -24.56
C ASP A 633 22.22 -28.24 -23.11
N SER A 634 22.46 -26.97 -22.81
CA SER A 634 22.16 -26.42 -21.49
C SER A 634 20.69 -26.00 -21.38
N VAL A 635 19.96 -26.66 -20.48
CA VAL A 635 18.58 -26.30 -20.11
C VAL A 635 18.60 -25.47 -18.83
N THR A 636 17.84 -24.37 -18.79
CA THR A 636 17.87 -23.43 -17.67
C THR A 636 16.47 -23.05 -17.20
N LEU A 637 16.28 -23.06 -15.87
CA LEU A 637 15.09 -22.55 -15.20
C LEU A 637 15.41 -21.13 -14.72
N GLU A 638 14.95 -20.14 -15.49
CA GLU A 638 15.23 -18.71 -15.25
C GLU A 638 14.19 -18.02 -14.34
N TYR A 639 12.94 -18.50 -14.32
CA TYR A 639 11.82 -17.83 -13.64
C TYR A 639 11.03 -18.79 -12.74
N TRP A 640 10.58 -18.29 -11.59
CA TRP A 640 9.65 -18.98 -10.69
C TRP A 640 8.32 -18.20 -10.59
N PRO A 641 7.15 -18.86 -10.60
CA PRO A 641 5.88 -18.15 -10.47
C PRO A 641 5.61 -17.78 -9.00
N ALA A 642 5.19 -16.53 -8.77
CA ALA A 642 5.07 -15.94 -7.43
C ALA A 642 3.77 -15.14 -7.25
N VAL A 643 3.39 -14.91 -5.99
CA VAL A 643 2.36 -13.93 -5.60
C VAL A 643 3.04 -12.63 -5.16
N VAL A 644 2.51 -11.48 -5.54
CA VAL A 644 2.94 -10.18 -4.99
C VAL A 644 2.31 -9.95 -3.61
N ASP A 645 3.13 -9.86 -2.56
CA ASP A 645 2.69 -9.56 -1.19
C ASP A 645 2.55 -8.05 -0.94
N GLU A 646 3.51 -7.26 -1.42
CA GLU A 646 3.65 -5.84 -1.06
C GLU A 646 4.40 -5.07 -2.18
N VAL A 647 4.00 -3.83 -2.45
CA VAL A 647 4.65 -2.96 -3.46
C VAL A 647 5.26 -1.71 -2.82
N LYS A 648 6.57 -1.52 -2.95
CA LYS A 648 7.30 -0.34 -2.42
C LYS A 648 7.91 0.48 -3.55
N LEU A 649 7.67 1.80 -3.53
CA LEU A 649 8.34 2.73 -4.43
C LEU A 649 9.78 2.99 -3.94
N LYS A 650 10.73 3.05 -4.88
CA LYS A 650 12.13 3.42 -4.66
C LYS A 650 12.54 4.52 -5.63
N SER A 651 13.49 5.36 -5.19
CA SER A 651 14.04 6.49 -5.95
C SER A 651 15.55 6.37 -5.99
N GLU A 652 16.15 6.60 -7.16
CA GLU A 652 17.60 6.56 -7.41
C GLU A 652 18.00 7.75 -8.29
N THR A 653 19.12 8.42 -8.00
CA THR A 653 19.63 9.55 -8.80
C THR A 653 20.56 9.08 -9.91
N VAL A 654 20.26 9.38 -11.18
CA VAL A 654 20.98 8.90 -12.37
C VAL A 654 21.45 10.08 -13.27
N PRO A 655 22.72 10.15 -13.70
CA PRO A 655 23.17 11.18 -14.66
C PRO A 655 22.53 11.05 -16.05
N ARG A 656 22.36 12.16 -16.79
CA ARG A 656 21.97 12.11 -18.23
C ARG A 656 23.19 11.76 -19.10
N ALA A 657 22.92 11.30 -20.32
CA ALA A 657 23.95 10.89 -21.29
C ALA A 657 23.96 11.77 -22.54
N SER A 658 25.16 12.04 -23.07
CA SER A 658 25.44 12.89 -24.24
C SER A 658 25.41 12.09 -25.55
N THR A 659 24.45 12.38 -26.43
CA THR A 659 24.32 11.72 -27.75
C THR A 659 25.11 12.45 -28.84
N ALA A 660 25.85 11.69 -29.66
CA ALA A 660 26.70 12.24 -30.73
C ALA A 660 26.44 11.56 -32.08
N GLY A 661 26.61 12.29 -33.19
CA GLY A 661 26.81 11.69 -34.52
C GLY A 661 26.42 12.50 -35.76
N HIS A 662 27.30 13.35 -36.28
CA HIS A 662 27.73 13.33 -37.71
C HIS A 662 28.96 14.23 -37.97
N VAL A 663 29.62 14.03 -39.12
CA VAL A 663 31.07 14.25 -39.29
C VAL A 663 31.43 15.53 -40.04
N GLY A 664 32.40 16.29 -39.52
CA GLY A 664 33.08 17.40 -40.20
C GLY A 664 34.33 17.82 -39.42
N SER A 665 35.49 17.91 -40.08
CA SER A 665 36.81 18.00 -39.41
C SER A 665 37.17 19.40 -38.89
N ALA A 666 37.13 19.59 -37.56
CA ALA A 666 38.01 20.52 -36.83
C ALA A 666 38.10 20.15 -35.33
N SER A 667 39.29 20.34 -34.75
CA SER A 667 39.70 20.17 -33.34
C SER A 667 38.61 20.19 -32.24
N LEU A 668 38.55 19.10 -31.45
CA LEU A 668 37.70 18.93 -30.25
C LEU A 668 38.12 19.83 -29.07
N PRO A 669 37.14 20.38 -28.33
CA PRO A 669 37.04 20.08 -26.89
C PRO A 669 35.89 19.12 -26.54
N SER A 670 36.09 18.34 -25.48
CA SER A 670 35.23 17.20 -25.12
C SER A 670 33.90 17.59 -24.44
N ALA A 671 32.79 17.24 -25.09
CA ALA A 671 31.49 16.89 -24.50
C ALA A 671 30.96 17.76 -23.35
N ALA A 672 30.34 18.90 -23.68
CA ALA A 672 29.40 19.54 -22.79
C ALA A 672 28.04 18.81 -22.83
N GLN A 673 27.51 18.50 -21.63
CA GLN A 673 26.11 18.16 -21.36
C GLN A 673 25.56 16.82 -21.93
N PRO A 674 24.55 16.20 -21.29
CA PRO A 674 23.69 16.77 -20.28
C PRO A 674 23.94 16.19 -18.89
N VAL A 675 24.09 17.15 -18.02
CA VAL A 675 23.57 17.10 -16.68
C VAL A 675 21.98 17.02 -16.82
N ALA A 676 21.19 16.34 -15.95
CA ALA A 676 19.68 16.24 -15.95
C ALA A 676 18.78 16.97 -14.87
N SER A 677 17.48 17.20 -15.14
CA SER A 677 16.51 17.65 -14.10
C SER A 677 15.60 16.53 -13.63
N SER A 678 15.49 16.31 -12.32
CA SER A 678 14.24 16.03 -11.57
C SER A 678 14.55 15.54 -10.14
N SER A 679 13.70 15.75 -9.13
CA SER A 679 12.50 16.61 -9.16
C SER A 679 12.21 17.21 -7.80
N ALA A 680 11.61 18.39 -7.91
CA ALA A 680 12.11 19.51 -7.20
C ALA A 680 11.17 20.70 -7.40
N THR A 681 10.06 20.73 -6.65
CA THR A 681 9.16 21.88 -6.64
C THR A 681 9.32 22.63 -5.33
N GLN A 682 10.10 23.71 -5.37
CA GLN A 682 9.63 24.91 -4.69
C GLN A 682 8.30 25.29 -5.33
N ILE A 683 7.41 25.86 -4.53
CA ILE A 683 6.22 26.54 -5.04
C ILE A 683 6.61 28.00 -5.28
N ALA A 684 6.49 28.46 -6.54
CA ALA A 684 6.46 29.89 -6.84
C ALA A 684 5.05 30.42 -6.53
N PRO A 685 4.92 31.71 -6.19
CA PRO A 685 3.67 32.25 -5.68
C PRO A 685 2.59 32.27 -6.76
N MET A 686 1.35 31.98 -6.38
CA MET A 686 0.20 32.51 -7.08
C MET A 686 -0.67 33.28 -6.10
N ASP A 687 -0.93 34.53 -6.47
CA ASP A 687 -1.99 35.37 -5.93
C ASP A 687 -3.36 34.68 -6.01
N ALA A 688 -4.33 35.27 -5.31
CA ALA A 688 -5.68 34.73 -5.21
C ALA A 688 -6.48 34.80 -6.53
N ASP A 689 -6.26 33.84 -7.43
CA ASP A 689 -7.31 33.11 -8.17
C ASP A 689 -6.73 31.82 -8.82
N ASP A 690 -7.48 30.71 -8.83
CA ASP A 690 -7.08 29.37 -9.33
C ASP A 690 -5.82 28.70 -8.69
N GLY A 691 -6.04 27.83 -7.69
CA GLY A 691 -4.97 27.14 -6.95
C GLY A 691 -4.25 26.01 -7.71
N ARG A 692 -3.13 26.32 -8.38
CA ARG A 692 -2.10 25.36 -8.84
C ARG A 692 -0.69 25.91 -8.60
N GLY A 693 0.24 25.06 -8.16
CA GLY A 693 1.66 25.41 -8.00
C GLY A 693 2.40 25.65 -9.33
N PRO A 694 3.68 26.07 -9.29
CA PRO A 694 4.40 26.54 -10.46
C PRO A 694 4.66 25.45 -11.49
N MET A 695 4.71 25.87 -12.75
CA MET A 695 5.26 25.08 -13.85
C MET A 695 6.53 25.76 -14.34
N LEU A 696 7.60 25.00 -14.53
CA LEU A 696 8.78 25.46 -15.27
C LEU A 696 8.37 25.92 -16.67
N LEU A 697 8.90 27.06 -17.11
CA LEU A 697 8.65 27.59 -18.45
C LEU A 697 9.53 26.89 -19.49
N PRO A 698 9.15 26.88 -20.79
CA PRO A 698 9.89 26.15 -21.83
C PRO A 698 11.29 26.67 -22.18
N SER A 699 11.84 27.62 -21.42
CA SER A 699 13.05 28.39 -21.73
C SER A 699 14.29 28.04 -20.89
N ASP A 700 14.15 27.22 -19.85
CA ASP A 700 15.23 26.97 -18.89
C ASP A 700 16.14 25.80 -19.30
N GLU A 701 17.46 25.96 -19.15
CA GLU A 701 18.43 24.88 -19.37
C GLU A 701 18.19 23.73 -18.36
N PRO A 702 18.19 22.47 -18.79
CA PRO A 702 17.96 21.36 -17.87
C PRO A 702 19.15 21.16 -16.90
N LEU A 703 18.85 21.01 -15.60
CA LEU A 703 19.74 20.75 -14.43
C LEU A 703 20.64 19.50 -14.59
N PRO A 704 21.42 19.07 -13.55
CA PRO A 704 22.30 17.85 -13.40
C PRO A 704 22.02 16.32 -13.23
N TRP A 705 20.96 15.80 -12.65
CA TRP A 705 20.64 14.37 -12.46
C TRP A 705 19.14 14.10 -12.75
N THR A 706 18.81 13.00 -13.43
CA THR A 706 17.43 12.51 -13.51
C THR A 706 17.21 11.59 -12.34
N VAL A 707 16.19 11.83 -11.51
CA VAL A 707 15.75 10.81 -10.57
C VAL A 707 15.00 9.71 -11.35
N ARG A 708 15.50 8.48 -11.25
CA ARG A 708 14.83 7.25 -11.67
C ARG A 708 14.01 6.73 -10.48
N GLN A 709 12.69 6.76 -10.62
CA GLN A 709 11.81 6.05 -9.70
C GLN A 709 11.45 4.67 -10.27
N TYR A 710 11.48 3.64 -9.42
CA TYR A 710 11.20 2.25 -9.77
C TYR A 710 10.43 1.54 -8.65
N ALA A 711 9.74 0.45 -8.97
CA ALA A 711 9.00 -0.33 -7.99
C ALA A 711 9.81 -1.56 -7.55
N ARG A 712 9.83 -1.82 -6.24
CA ARG A 712 10.36 -3.06 -5.63
C ARG A 712 9.20 -3.84 -5.00
N TYR A 713 9.10 -5.11 -5.37
CA TYR A 713 8.02 -6.01 -4.99
C TYR A 713 8.52 -7.01 -3.97
N LYS A 714 7.79 -7.17 -2.85
CA LYS A 714 7.93 -8.36 -2.00
C LYS A 714 7.06 -9.45 -2.62
N VAL A 715 7.62 -10.63 -2.86
CA VAL A 715 6.91 -11.75 -3.47
C VAL A 715 7.05 -13.01 -2.64
N HIS A 716 6.03 -13.87 -2.69
CA HIS A 716 6.03 -15.22 -2.14
C HIS A 716 5.98 -16.23 -3.30
N PHE A 717 6.95 -17.14 -3.39
CA PHE A 717 7.00 -18.13 -4.46
C PHE A 717 5.91 -19.18 -4.28
N LEU A 718 5.27 -19.59 -5.39
CA LEU A 718 4.24 -20.64 -5.33
C LEU A 718 4.87 -22.00 -4.99
N ALA A 719 4.05 -22.86 -4.37
CA ALA A 719 4.39 -24.16 -3.78
C ALA A 719 5.35 -24.15 -2.57
N VAL A 720 6.21 -23.15 -2.41
CA VAL A 720 7.31 -23.15 -1.43
C VAL A 720 7.16 -22.04 -0.39
N SER A 721 7.59 -22.26 0.87
CA SER A 721 7.61 -21.20 1.90
C SER A 721 8.83 -20.28 1.76
N HIS A 722 9.00 -19.67 0.59
CA HIS A 722 10.08 -18.73 0.32
C HIS A 722 9.53 -17.39 -0.18
N SER A 723 9.93 -16.31 0.50
CA SER A 723 9.64 -14.93 0.08
C SER A 723 10.93 -14.15 -0.15
N THR A 724 10.92 -13.31 -1.17
CA THR A 724 12.08 -12.49 -1.57
C THR A 724 11.63 -11.11 -2.08
N THR A 725 12.58 -10.20 -2.33
CA THR A 725 12.31 -8.87 -2.89
C THR A 725 12.94 -8.70 -4.26
N ILE A 726 12.16 -8.28 -5.24
CA ILE A 726 12.53 -8.23 -6.66
C ILE A 726 12.20 -6.84 -7.24
N ASP A 727 13.06 -6.33 -8.11
CA ASP A 727 12.90 -5.03 -8.77
C ASP A 727 12.08 -5.14 -10.06
N ASP A 728 11.48 -4.03 -10.50
CA ASP A 728 10.62 -3.96 -11.69
C ASP A 728 11.26 -4.44 -13.00
N ASP A 729 12.59 -4.41 -13.10
CA ASP A 729 13.36 -4.96 -14.23
C ASP A 729 13.43 -6.51 -14.24
N ASP A 730 13.06 -7.20 -13.15
CA ASP A 730 13.25 -8.65 -12.92
C ASP A 730 11.93 -9.43 -12.64
N ILE A 731 10.78 -8.79 -12.84
CA ILE A 731 9.44 -9.35 -12.60
C ILE A 731 8.54 -9.12 -13.82
N LEU A 732 7.91 -10.18 -14.33
CA LEU A 732 7.07 -10.19 -15.54
C LEU A 732 5.61 -10.52 -15.24
N PRO A 733 4.63 -10.03 -16.04
CA PRO A 733 3.23 -10.47 -15.91
C PRO A 733 3.13 -11.97 -16.19
N TYR A 734 2.21 -12.68 -15.53
CA TYR A 734 2.04 -14.13 -15.76
C TYR A 734 1.83 -14.49 -17.23
N GLN A 735 1.13 -13.64 -18.00
CA GLN A 735 0.88 -13.85 -19.43
C GLN A 735 2.12 -13.65 -20.33
N ALA A 736 3.20 -13.02 -19.84
CA ALA A 736 4.34 -12.64 -20.68
C ALA A 736 5.39 -13.75 -20.85
N ASN A 737 5.37 -14.78 -20.00
CA ASN A 737 6.32 -15.88 -20.03
C ASN A 737 5.64 -17.25 -19.92
N MET A 738 6.30 -18.26 -20.49
CA MET A 738 5.99 -19.67 -20.31
C MET A 738 7.31 -20.45 -20.21
N PRO A 739 7.34 -21.63 -19.57
CA PRO A 739 8.50 -22.52 -19.63
C PRO A 739 8.88 -22.82 -21.10
N SER A 740 10.18 -22.98 -21.38
CA SER A 740 10.64 -23.33 -22.72
C SER A 740 10.33 -24.80 -23.06
N GLU A 741 10.31 -25.13 -24.35
CA GLU A 741 10.00 -26.50 -24.81
C GLU A 741 11.01 -27.51 -24.23
N GLU A 742 12.29 -27.16 -24.19
CA GLU A 742 13.37 -27.99 -23.65
C GLU A 742 13.23 -28.21 -22.12
N LEU A 743 12.73 -27.20 -21.39
CA LEU A 743 12.45 -27.34 -19.96
C LEU A 743 11.19 -28.21 -19.72
N ILE A 744 10.17 -28.10 -20.57
CA ILE A 744 8.98 -28.94 -20.52
C ILE A 744 9.33 -30.41 -20.83
N GLU A 745 10.19 -30.65 -21.82
CA GLU A 745 10.72 -31.98 -22.13
C GLU A 745 11.48 -32.57 -20.93
N VAL A 746 12.41 -31.82 -20.33
CA VAL A 746 13.15 -32.27 -19.13
C VAL A 746 12.21 -32.54 -17.93
N MET A 747 11.13 -31.77 -17.78
CA MET A 747 10.11 -32.04 -16.76
C MET A 747 9.29 -33.30 -17.08
N ALA A 748 8.97 -33.56 -18.35
CA ALA A 748 8.23 -34.75 -18.79
C ALA A 748 9.06 -36.04 -18.73
N GLU A 749 10.38 -35.95 -18.96
CA GLU A 749 11.32 -37.07 -18.82
C GLU A 749 11.67 -37.42 -17.36
N HIS A 750 11.32 -36.55 -16.40
CA HIS A 750 11.66 -36.75 -14.99
C HIS A 750 11.04 -38.06 -14.44
N PRO A 751 11.79 -38.90 -13.67
CA PRO A 751 11.27 -40.16 -13.16
C PRO A 751 10.02 -39.96 -12.28
N PRO A 752 8.85 -40.52 -12.63
CA PRO A 752 7.61 -40.32 -11.87
C PRO A 752 7.71 -40.89 -10.45
N GLU A 753 8.56 -41.89 -10.23
CA GLU A 753 8.86 -42.47 -8.91
C GLU A 753 9.61 -41.49 -7.98
N ARG A 754 10.16 -40.39 -8.53
CA ARG A 754 10.84 -39.32 -7.78
C ARG A 754 10.06 -37.99 -7.78
N LEU A 755 8.89 -37.93 -8.43
CA LEU A 755 7.94 -36.84 -8.27
C LEU A 755 7.21 -36.96 -6.92
N MET A 756 7.94 -36.76 -5.83
CA MET A 756 7.40 -36.81 -4.47
C MET A 756 6.78 -35.45 -4.10
N PHE A 757 5.46 -35.34 -4.21
CA PHE A 757 4.70 -34.15 -3.78
C PHE A 757 4.46 -34.10 -2.26
N ASP A 758 5.41 -34.59 -1.46
CA ASP A 758 5.32 -34.47 0.00
C ASP A 758 5.32 -32.98 0.40
N LYS A 759 4.30 -32.62 1.18
CA LYS A 759 4.06 -31.25 1.58
C LYS A 759 5.22 -30.68 2.40
N THR A 760 5.87 -31.48 3.25
CA THR A 760 6.98 -30.96 4.09
C THR A 760 8.24 -30.70 3.28
N THR A 761 8.54 -31.58 2.32
CA THR A 761 9.71 -31.50 1.43
C THR A 761 9.58 -30.32 0.46
N ILE A 762 8.44 -30.20 -0.22
CA ILE A 762 8.19 -29.10 -1.16
C ILE A 762 8.14 -27.75 -0.44
N THR A 763 7.44 -27.64 0.69
CA THR A 763 7.29 -26.37 1.41
C THR A 763 8.65 -25.80 1.86
N ASN A 764 9.62 -26.66 2.17
CA ASN A 764 10.95 -26.25 2.63
C ASN A 764 11.97 -26.01 1.50
N PHE A 765 11.62 -26.25 0.23
CA PHE A 765 12.53 -26.02 -0.89
C PHE A 765 12.80 -24.52 -1.09
N ASN A 766 14.08 -24.15 -1.24
CA ASN A 766 14.49 -22.79 -1.55
C ASN A 766 15.01 -22.70 -3.00
N PRO A 767 14.30 -22.03 -3.93
CA PRO A 767 14.74 -21.89 -5.32
C PRO A 767 15.85 -20.83 -5.52
N CYS A 768 16.17 -20.02 -4.51
CA CYS A 768 17.30 -19.08 -4.56
C CYS A 768 18.11 -19.07 -3.24
N PRO A 769 18.84 -20.16 -2.93
CA PRO A 769 19.68 -20.23 -1.74
C PRO A 769 20.92 -19.34 -1.88
N ALA A 770 21.48 -18.91 -0.74
CA ALA A 770 22.69 -18.09 -0.72
C ALA A 770 23.98 -18.86 -1.10
N GLY A 771 23.99 -20.18 -0.83
CA GLY A 771 25.10 -21.11 -1.09
C GLY A 771 25.07 -21.66 -2.51
N ASP A 772 25.14 -22.99 -2.64
CA ASP A 772 25.13 -23.70 -3.91
C ASP A 772 23.73 -23.66 -4.57
N VAL A 773 23.71 -23.59 -5.90
CA VAL A 773 22.46 -23.61 -6.69
C VAL A 773 21.88 -25.03 -6.62
N PRO A 774 20.58 -25.20 -6.31
CA PRO A 774 19.98 -26.54 -6.25
C PRO A 774 20.04 -27.19 -7.63
N SER A 775 20.06 -28.52 -7.69
CA SER A 775 20.04 -29.20 -8.99
C SER A 775 18.68 -28.98 -9.67
N LEU A 776 18.66 -28.94 -11.01
CA LEU A 776 17.38 -28.90 -11.74
C LEU A 776 16.52 -30.14 -11.41
N PHE A 777 17.17 -31.27 -11.13
CA PHE A 777 16.50 -32.50 -10.73
C PHE A 777 15.66 -32.31 -9.45
N ASP A 778 16.23 -31.69 -8.41
CA ASP A 778 15.53 -31.44 -7.14
C ASP A 778 14.51 -30.30 -7.24
N ALA A 779 14.70 -29.38 -8.20
CA ALA A 779 13.81 -28.25 -8.44
C ALA A 779 12.51 -28.63 -9.18
N ILE A 780 12.51 -29.72 -9.96
CA ILE A 780 11.36 -30.09 -10.82
C ILE A 780 10.06 -30.36 -10.02
N PRO A 781 10.02 -31.17 -8.94
CA PRO A 781 8.78 -31.39 -8.20
C PRO A 781 8.14 -30.11 -7.61
N PRO A 782 8.85 -29.25 -6.86
CA PRO A 782 8.25 -28.00 -6.36
C PRO A 782 7.90 -27.02 -7.49
N PHE A 783 8.67 -26.98 -8.59
CA PHE A 783 8.36 -26.12 -9.73
C PHE A 783 7.13 -26.57 -10.53
N ALA A 784 6.96 -27.88 -10.72
CA ALA A 784 5.78 -28.46 -11.37
C ALA A 784 4.50 -28.12 -10.60
N LEU A 785 4.52 -28.24 -9.27
CA LEU A 785 3.41 -27.82 -8.41
C LEU A 785 3.18 -26.30 -8.52
N ALA A 786 4.24 -25.48 -8.48
CA ALA A 786 4.14 -24.03 -8.61
C ALA A 786 3.49 -23.57 -9.93
N ILE A 787 3.85 -24.20 -11.05
CA ILE A 787 3.22 -23.96 -12.37
C ILE A 787 1.75 -24.40 -12.35
N GLN A 788 1.45 -25.58 -11.82
CA GLN A 788 0.09 -26.11 -11.84
C GLN A 788 -0.87 -25.29 -10.95
N ILE A 789 -0.39 -24.76 -9.81
CA ILE A 789 -1.12 -23.78 -8.99
C ILE A 789 -1.42 -22.52 -9.80
N ALA A 790 -0.41 -21.94 -10.46
CA ALA A 790 -0.60 -20.74 -11.27
C ALA A 790 -1.59 -20.96 -12.44
N SER A 791 -1.53 -22.14 -13.07
CA SER A 791 -2.46 -22.57 -14.12
C SER A 791 -3.91 -22.66 -13.61
N ALA A 792 -4.15 -23.33 -12.48
CA ALA A 792 -5.48 -23.45 -11.89
C ALA A 792 -6.03 -22.09 -11.41
N ILE A 793 -5.18 -21.18 -10.90
CA ILE A 793 -5.55 -19.79 -10.61
C ILE A 793 -5.97 -19.06 -11.90
N SER A 794 -5.21 -19.22 -12.99
CA SER A 794 -5.47 -18.54 -14.27
C SER A 794 -6.83 -18.91 -14.90
N GLN A 795 -7.37 -20.09 -14.58
CA GLN A 795 -8.69 -20.56 -15.01
C GLN A 795 -9.85 -20.02 -14.15
N SER A 796 -9.56 -19.28 -13.08
CA SER A 796 -10.54 -18.83 -12.09
C SER A 796 -10.73 -17.31 -12.08
N TRP A 797 -11.91 -16.83 -11.70
CA TRP A 797 -12.22 -15.40 -11.57
C TRP A 797 -13.19 -15.09 -10.44
N CYS A 798 -13.19 -13.85 -9.94
CA CYS A 798 -14.19 -13.35 -9.00
C CYS A 798 -14.39 -11.83 -9.12
N LEU A 799 -15.53 -11.30 -8.66
CA LEU A 799 -15.79 -9.86 -8.60
C LEU A 799 -15.44 -9.31 -7.22
N THR A 800 -15.05 -8.04 -7.14
CA THR A 800 -14.70 -7.38 -5.88
C THR A 800 -15.55 -6.12 -5.65
N ASP A 801 -15.81 -5.84 -4.37
CA ASP A 801 -16.30 -4.54 -3.91
C ASP A 801 -17.66 -4.13 -4.51
N GLU A 802 -18.68 -4.92 -4.18
CA GLU A 802 -20.06 -4.69 -4.61
C GLU A 802 -20.63 -3.37 -4.07
N TYR A 803 -21.19 -2.55 -4.96
CA TYR A 803 -21.94 -1.35 -4.62
C TYR A 803 -23.26 -1.27 -5.39
N GLU A 804 -24.21 -0.51 -4.85
CA GLU A 804 -25.53 -0.29 -5.45
C GLU A 804 -25.60 1.16 -5.95
N LEU A 805 -25.97 1.33 -7.21
CA LEU A 805 -26.18 2.64 -7.84
C LEU A 805 -27.68 2.83 -8.12
N LYS A 806 -28.23 3.94 -7.65
CA LYS A 806 -29.66 4.29 -7.78
C LYS A 806 -29.80 5.43 -8.78
N TYR A 807 -30.72 5.29 -9.73
CA TYR A 807 -31.05 6.34 -10.70
C TYR A 807 -32.40 6.97 -10.38
N THR A 808 -32.60 8.23 -10.77
CA THR A 808 -33.88 8.94 -10.67
C THR A 808 -34.17 9.61 -12.00
N ILE A 809 -35.16 9.10 -12.74
CA ILE A 809 -35.55 9.63 -14.05
C ILE A 809 -35.95 11.11 -13.88
N PRO A 810 -35.37 12.06 -14.63
CA PRO A 810 -35.85 13.44 -14.63
C PRO A 810 -37.29 13.45 -15.15
N GLN A 811 -38.19 14.09 -14.41
CA GLN A 811 -39.50 14.45 -14.95
C GLN A 811 -39.23 15.32 -16.20
N ILE A 812 -39.66 14.86 -17.38
CA ILE A 812 -39.63 15.69 -18.59
C ILE A 812 -40.48 16.92 -18.26
N PRO A 813 -39.95 18.16 -18.38
CA PRO A 813 -40.77 19.35 -18.19
C PRO A 813 -41.94 19.27 -19.16
N SER A 814 -43.15 19.16 -18.63
CA SER A 814 -44.37 19.21 -19.45
C SER A 814 -44.32 20.48 -20.27
N ALA A 815 -44.32 20.37 -21.60
CA ALA A 815 -44.35 21.51 -22.49
C ALA A 815 -45.45 22.47 -22.02
N SER A 816 -45.10 23.75 -21.82
CA SER A 816 -46.02 24.74 -21.30
C SER A 816 -47.26 24.78 -22.19
N ALA A 817 -48.42 24.44 -21.61
CA ALA A 817 -49.69 24.65 -22.26
C ALA A 817 -49.77 26.13 -22.69
N PRO A 818 -50.18 26.44 -23.93
CA PRO A 818 -50.25 27.83 -24.37
C PRO A 818 -51.23 28.60 -23.47
N PRO A 819 -50.96 29.89 -23.19
CA PRO A 819 -51.79 30.67 -22.28
C PRO A 819 -53.22 30.77 -22.83
N PRO A 820 -54.26 30.71 -21.98
CA PRO A 820 -55.64 30.82 -22.44
C PRO A 820 -55.89 32.22 -23.02
N PRO A 821 -56.63 32.34 -24.13
CA PRO A 821 -56.90 33.62 -24.77
C PRO A 821 -57.78 34.53 -23.88
N PRO A 822 -57.65 35.87 -24.00
CA PRO A 822 -58.44 36.81 -23.22
C PRO A 822 -59.93 36.70 -23.54
N ARG A 823 -60.78 36.68 -22.51
CA ARG A 823 -62.23 36.53 -22.65
C ARG A 823 -62.90 37.91 -22.85
N PRO A 824 -63.77 38.09 -23.87
CA PRO A 824 -64.43 39.38 -24.13
C PRO A 824 -65.62 39.66 -23.19
N PRO A 825 -66.06 40.93 -23.08
CA PRO A 825 -67.20 41.37 -22.24
C PRO A 825 -68.58 41.00 -22.85
N PRO A 826 -69.69 41.15 -22.07
CA PRO A 826 -70.85 40.26 -22.21
C PRO A 826 -72.14 40.84 -22.83
N SER A 827 -72.95 39.96 -23.43
CA SER A 827 -74.41 40.10 -23.69
C SER A 827 -74.98 38.68 -23.94
N PHE A 828 -75.99 38.16 -23.21
CA PHE A 828 -77.44 38.43 -23.34
C PHE A 828 -77.91 38.29 -24.81
N GLN A 829 -78.83 37.41 -25.26
CA GLN A 829 -79.87 36.51 -24.68
C GLN A 829 -80.11 35.32 -25.68
N SER A 830 -80.93 34.25 -25.52
CA SER A 830 -81.82 33.69 -24.47
C SER A 830 -82.25 32.23 -24.84
N SER A 831 -82.81 31.46 -23.87
CA SER A 831 -83.61 30.20 -24.01
C SER A 831 -82.94 28.94 -24.60
N SER A 832 -83.18 27.72 -24.10
CA SER A 832 -84.39 27.23 -23.40
C SER A 832 -84.15 26.33 -22.17
N ILE A 833 -84.90 26.62 -21.08
CA ILE A 833 -85.56 25.68 -20.14
C ILE A 833 -84.60 24.73 -19.36
N SER A 834 -84.09 25.09 -18.17
CA SER A 834 -84.75 25.10 -16.83
C SER A 834 -85.23 23.72 -16.34
N SER A 835 -84.99 23.26 -15.10
CA SER A 835 -84.54 23.97 -13.88
C SER A 835 -83.85 23.05 -12.85
N ALA A 836 -83.08 23.70 -11.96
CA ALA A 836 -82.31 23.16 -10.84
C ALA A 836 -82.95 22.10 -9.93
N SER A 837 -82.09 21.29 -9.29
CA SER A 837 -82.15 21.12 -7.83
C SER A 837 -80.80 20.73 -7.20
N SER A 838 -80.59 21.25 -5.99
CA SER A 838 -79.48 21.00 -5.08
C SER A 838 -79.54 19.63 -4.38
N ARG A 839 -78.39 19.03 -4.01
CA ARG A 839 -78.03 18.62 -2.61
C ARG A 839 -76.71 17.82 -2.54
N ILE A 840 -76.24 17.62 -1.30
CA ILE A 840 -74.91 17.14 -0.84
C ILE A 840 -74.93 15.61 -0.59
N PRO A 841 -73.84 14.97 -0.12
CA PRO A 841 -72.77 14.31 -0.88
C PRO A 841 -72.91 12.77 -0.98
N GLN A 842 -72.45 12.16 -2.07
CA GLN A 842 -72.22 10.70 -2.14
C GLN A 842 -70.91 10.34 -2.87
N GLN A 843 -70.40 9.14 -2.56
CA GLN A 843 -69.02 8.69 -2.79
C GLN A 843 -68.62 8.54 -4.27
N PRO A 844 -67.31 8.62 -4.60
CA PRO A 844 -66.83 8.30 -5.94
C PRO A 844 -67.01 6.80 -6.24
N GLN A 845 -67.91 6.50 -7.18
CA GLN A 845 -67.98 5.19 -7.86
C GLN A 845 -66.71 4.96 -8.72
N PRO A 846 -66.32 3.70 -8.98
CA PRO A 846 -64.99 3.38 -9.44
C PRO A 846 -64.81 3.64 -10.94
N ASN A 847 -63.62 4.15 -11.31
CA ASN A 847 -63.17 4.09 -12.70
C ASN A 847 -63.18 2.62 -13.15
N SER A 848 -63.86 2.34 -14.27
CA SER A 848 -64.05 0.96 -14.73
C SER A 848 -62.71 0.27 -14.98
N LEU A 849 -62.65 -1.03 -14.70
CA LEU A 849 -61.43 -1.82 -14.88
C LEU A 849 -60.90 -1.70 -16.32
N GLN A 850 -61.79 -1.64 -17.32
CA GLN A 850 -61.43 -1.45 -18.73
C GLN A 850 -60.78 -0.08 -18.99
N ALA A 851 -61.34 1.02 -18.45
CA ALA A 851 -60.75 2.34 -18.59
C ALA A 851 -59.40 2.45 -17.83
N ALA A 852 -59.28 1.79 -16.69
CA ALA A 852 -58.02 1.68 -15.95
C ALA A 852 -56.98 0.84 -16.71
N ILE A 853 -57.38 -0.26 -17.35
CA ILE A 853 -56.51 -1.08 -18.21
C ILE A 853 -56.08 -0.31 -19.46
N GLU A 854 -56.97 0.41 -20.14
CA GLU A 854 -56.58 1.20 -21.31
C GLU A 854 -55.75 2.45 -20.96
N ALA A 855 -55.97 3.03 -19.77
CA ALA A 855 -55.11 4.10 -19.25
C ALA A 855 -53.74 3.54 -18.84
N ALA A 856 -53.69 2.38 -18.17
CA ALA A 856 -52.47 1.69 -17.81
C ALA A 856 -51.70 1.18 -19.04
N ASN A 857 -52.37 0.70 -20.09
CA ASN A 857 -51.75 0.30 -21.35
C ASN A 857 -51.20 1.51 -22.10
N ARG A 858 -51.97 2.62 -22.21
CA ARG A 858 -51.44 3.88 -22.78
C ARG A 858 -50.31 4.50 -21.95
N HIS A 859 -50.31 4.31 -20.63
CA HIS A 859 -49.22 4.72 -19.76
C HIS A 859 -48.00 3.81 -19.91
N ASN A 860 -48.20 2.49 -20.01
CA ASN A 860 -47.16 1.50 -20.25
C ASN A 860 -46.54 1.62 -21.65
N ASP A 861 -47.32 1.90 -22.69
CA ASP A 861 -46.82 2.15 -24.06
C ASP A 861 -46.00 3.44 -24.14
N ASN A 862 -46.40 4.48 -23.40
CA ASN A 862 -45.58 5.68 -23.23
C ASN A 862 -44.35 5.44 -22.35
N LEU A 863 -44.40 4.49 -21.40
CA LEU A 863 -43.25 4.09 -20.57
C LEU A 863 -42.28 3.15 -21.30
N THR A 864 -42.74 2.29 -22.21
CA THR A 864 -41.87 1.48 -23.09
C THR A 864 -41.21 2.35 -24.15
N ARG A 865 -41.87 3.42 -24.63
CA ARG A 865 -41.19 4.50 -25.35
C ARG A 865 -40.19 5.28 -24.49
N ALA A 866 -40.45 5.43 -23.20
CA ALA A 866 -39.51 6.06 -22.26
C ALA A 866 -38.47 5.10 -21.65
N THR A 867 -38.27 3.89 -22.20
CA THR A 867 -37.20 2.99 -21.72
C THR A 867 -35.83 3.45 -22.19
N ILE A 868 -34.82 3.24 -21.34
CA ILE A 868 -33.43 3.77 -21.46
C ILE A 868 -32.67 3.25 -22.70
N TYR A 869 -33.24 2.31 -23.46
CA TYR A 869 -32.56 1.52 -24.50
C TYR A 869 -33.04 1.80 -25.93
N GLU A 870 -33.51 3.02 -26.23
CA GLU A 870 -34.09 3.40 -27.54
C GLU A 870 -33.13 3.38 -28.74
N SER A 871 -31.84 3.04 -28.57
CA SER A 871 -30.89 2.92 -29.68
C SER A 871 -29.77 1.92 -29.38
N VAL A 872 -29.99 0.65 -29.73
CA VAL A 872 -28.94 -0.36 -29.88
C VAL A 872 -28.78 -0.62 -31.37
N SER A 873 -27.63 -0.24 -31.94
CA SER A 873 -27.35 -0.50 -33.35
C SER A 873 -27.11 -1.99 -33.57
N ALA A 874 -27.65 -2.54 -34.66
CA ALA A 874 -27.52 -3.96 -34.96
C ALA A 874 -26.11 -4.28 -35.45
N VAL A 875 -25.58 -5.45 -35.04
CA VAL A 875 -24.23 -5.93 -35.42
C VAL A 875 -24.03 -6.06 -36.95
N HIS A 876 -25.12 -5.99 -37.73
CA HIS A 876 -25.08 -5.92 -39.20
C HIS A 876 -26.27 -5.09 -39.74
N PRO A 877 -26.07 -4.22 -40.76
CA PRO A 877 -27.14 -3.36 -41.32
C PRO A 877 -28.35 -4.08 -41.92
N SER A 878 -28.28 -5.41 -42.12
CA SER A 878 -29.37 -6.23 -42.69
C SER A 878 -30.09 -7.12 -41.67
N MET A 879 -29.85 -6.97 -40.37
CA MET A 879 -30.46 -7.82 -39.35
C MET A 879 -31.95 -7.47 -39.10
N PRO A 880 -32.87 -8.47 -39.08
CA PRO A 880 -34.28 -8.22 -38.75
C PRO A 880 -34.48 -7.65 -37.33
N ALA A 881 -35.45 -6.74 -37.18
CA ALA A 881 -35.72 -6.05 -35.92
C ALA A 881 -36.02 -6.99 -34.73
N SER A 882 -36.68 -8.13 -34.97
CA SER A 882 -36.94 -9.15 -33.95
C SER A 882 -35.65 -9.82 -33.44
N THR A 883 -34.71 -10.12 -34.35
CA THR A 883 -33.39 -10.67 -34.02
C THR A 883 -32.51 -9.64 -33.29
N ALA A 884 -32.63 -8.36 -33.64
CA ALA A 884 -31.98 -7.26 -32.94
C ALA A 884 -32.53 -7.10 -31.49
N GLN A 885 -33.85 -7.23 -31.29
CA GLN A 885 -34.48 -7.21 -29.97
C GLN A 885 -34.06 -8.42 -29.10
N GLN A 886 -34.05 -9.64 -29.66
CA GLN A 886 -33.55 -10.83 -28.95
C GLN A 886 -32.06 -10.76 -28.63
N THR A 887 -31.26 -10.11 -29.48
CA THR A 887 -29.84 -9.83 -29.20
C THR A 887 -29.72 -8.82 -28.06
N THR A 888 -30.54 -7.77 -28.08
CA THR A 888 -30.54 -6.70 -27.06
C THR A 888 -30.85 -7.26 -25.67
N SER A 889 -31.90 -8.08 -25.53
CA SER A 889 -32.24 -8.70 -24.24
C SER A 889 -31.16 -9.66 -23.71
N ARG A 890 -30.44 -10.37 -24.59
CA ARG A 890 -29.29 -11.22 -24.21
C ARG A 890 -28.04 -10.43 -23.83
N MET A 891 -27.81 -9.26 -24.44
CA MET A 891 -26.63 -8.42 -24.17
C MET A 891 -26.80 -7.54 -22.93
N ILE A 892 -27.90 -6.79 -22.87
CA ILE A 892 -28.17 -5.75 -21.87
C ILE A 892 -28.99 -6.31 -20.68
N GLY A 893 -29.67 -7.44 -20.85
CA GLY A 893 -30.59 -8.01 -19.88
C GLY A 893 -32.00 -7.44 -20.00
N MET A 894 -32.92 -7.95 -19.18
CA MET A 894 -34.27 -7.39 -19.08
C MET A 894 -34.23 -6.00 -18.40
N PRO A 895 -34.91 -4.98 -18.93
CA PRO A 895 -34.97 -3.67 -18.27
C PRO A 895 -35.69 -3.78 -16.91
N PRO A 896 -35.16 -3.17 -15.83
CA PRO A 896 -35.81 -3.19 -14.53
C PRO A 896 -37.14 -2.44 -14.55
N PRO A 897 -38.16 -2.88 -13.80
CA PRO A 897 -39.49 -2.29 -13.83
C PRO A 897 -39.49 -0.81 -13.38
N PRO A 898 -40.32 0.06 -14.01
CA PRO A 898 -40.33 1.49 -13.71
C PRO A 898 -40.82 1.74 -12.28
N GLY A 899 -39.89 2.17 -11.42
CA GLY A 899 -40.15 2.45 -10.00
C GLY A 899 -38.94 2.23 -9.09
N GLN A 900 -38.03 1.31 -9.44
CA GLN A 900 -36.77 1.10 -8.71
C GLN A 900 -35.59 0.82 -9.65
N LEU A 901 -35.02 1.88 -10.23
CA LEU A 901 -33.76 1.80 -10.98
C LEU A 901 -32.59 1.63 -10.01
N ARG A 902 -32.40 0.39 -9.52
CA ARG A 902 -31.26 -0.06 -8.72
C ARG A 902 -30.38 -0.96 -9.58
N GLN A 903 -29.12 -0.59 -9.80
CA GLN A 903 -28.14 -1.41 -10.51
C GLN A 903 -27.02 -1.81 -9.55
N ILE A 904 -26.70 -3.10 -9.49
CA ILE A 904 -25.53 -3.60 -8.76
C ILE A 904 -24.31 -3.45 -9.67
N ARG A 905 -23.23 -2.88 -9.12
CA ARG A 905 -21.94 -2.68 -9.77
C ARG A 905 -20.81 -3.18 -8.86
N TYR A 906 -19.63 -3.36 -9.42
CA TYR A 906 -18.43 -3.82 -8.72
C TYR A 906 -17.27 -2.85 -9.00
N GLN A 907 -16.40 -2.57 -8.01
CA GLN A 907 -15.26 -1.67 -8.25
C GLN A 907 -14.13 -2.38 -9.03
N GLY A 908 -14.08 -3.72 -9.00
CA GLY A 908 -13.06 -4.50 -9.69
C GLY A 908 -13.38 -6.00 -9.79
N MET A 909 -12.38 -6.75 -10.25
CA MET A 909 -12.40 -8.20 -10.38
C MET A 909 -10.99 -8.79 -10.28
N TRP A 910 -10.92 -10.08 -9.96
CA TRP A 910 -9.77 -10.93 -10.25
C TRP A 910 -10.05 -11.71 -11.53
N TRP A 911 -9.16 -11.57 -12.52
CA TRP A 911 -9.24 -12.25 -13.82
C TRP A 911 -8.02 -13.17 -13.96
N GLY A 912 -8.14 -14.40 -13.45
CA GLY A 912 -7.05 -15.35 -13.39
C GLY A 912 -5.90 -14.86 -12.50
N ALA A 913 -4.76 -14.57 -13.13
CA ALA A 913 -3.57 -14.04 -12.47
C ALA A 913 -3.68 -12.56 -12.07
N GLU A 914 -4.53 -11.78 -12.74
CA GLU A 914 -4.55 -10.32 -12.71
C GLU A 914 -5.67 -9.74 -11.83
N ARG A 915 -5.45 -8.55 -11.28
CA ARG A 915 -6.46 -7.72 -10.59
C ARG A 915 -6.85 -6.56 -11.49
N ILE A 916 -8.12 -6.47 -11.89
CA ILE A 916 -8.63 -5.44 -12.81
C ILE A 916 -9.61 -4.53 -12.08
N TRP A 917 -9.44 -3.23 -12.20
CA TRP A 917 -10.28 -2.19 -11.60
C TRP A 917 -11.19 -1.54 -12.65
N VAL A 918 -12.36 -1.06 -12.24
CA VAL A 918 -13.07 -0.02 -12.99
C VAL A 918 -12.14 1.19 -13.11
N ASP A 919 -12.19 1.86 -14.26
CA ASP A 919 -11.26 2.85 -14.81
C ASP A 919 -9.92 2.29 -15.33
N ASP A 920 -9.67 0.96 -15.36
CA ASP A 920 -8.51 0.40 -16.09
C ASP A 920 -8.67 0.47 -17.62
N PHE A 921 -7.53 0.46 -18.31
CA PHE A 921 -7.44 0.20 -19.74
C PHE A 921 -7.09 -1.28 -19.98
N VAL A 922 -7.94 -2.00 -20.70
CA VAL A 922 -7.83 -3.45 -20.89
C VAL A 922 -7.83 -3.84 -22.36
N ARG A 923 -7.16 -4.96 -22.68
CA ARG A 923 -7.14 -5.54 -24.03
C ARG A 923 -8.36 -6.42 -24.26
N LEU A 924 -8.98 -6.31 -25.42
CA LEU A 924 -10.01 -7.23 -25.87
C LEU A 924 -9.41 -8.31 -26.80
N LYS A 925 -9.97 -9.52 -26.75
CA LYS A 925 -9.55 -10.64 -27.61
C LYS A 925 -9.76 -10.33 -29.09
N VAL A 926 -10.84 -9.61 -29.41
CA VAL A 926 -11.29 -9.34 -30.78
C VAL A 926 -10.31 -8.38 -31.47
N PRO A 927 -9.60 -8.80 -32.54
CA PRO A 927 -8.78 -7.90 -33.34
C PRO A 927 -9.69 -6.90 -34.06
N ARG A 928 -9.19 -5.70 -34.35
CA ARG A 928 -10.04 -4.60 -34.82
C ARG A 928 -10.86 -4.94 -36.07
N ARG A 929 -10.30 -5.67 -37.04
CA ARG A 929 -11.02 -6.15 -38.24
C ARG A 929 -12.29 -6.97 -37.96
N ALA A 930 -12.40 -7.60 -36.78
CA ALA A 930 -13.54 -8.44 -36.42
C ALA A 930 -14.63 -7.67 -35.64
N LEU A 931 -14.37 -6.40 -35.29
CA LEU A 931 -15.32 -5.51 -34.64
C LEU A 931 -15.69 -4.38 -35.62
N ALA A 932 -16.93 -4.35 -36.10
CA ALA A 932 -17.43 -3.38 -37.08
C ALA A 932 -16.48 -3.18 -38.28
N PRO A 933 -16.24 -4.21 -39.12
CA PRO A 933 -15.27 -4.19 -40.21
C PRO A 933 -15.49 -3.05 -41.22
N THR A 934 -16.74 -2.68 -41.46
CA THR A 934 -17.16 -1.59 -42.36
C THR A 934 -17.53 -0.30 -41.61
N GLY A 935 -17.36 -0.27 -40.28
CA GLY A 935 -18.08 0.65 -39.41
C GLY A 935 -19.57 0.30 -39.26
N ASP A 936 -20.25 1.00 -38.36
CA ASP A 936 -21.70 1.00 -38.11
C ASP A 936 -22.08 2.37 -37.49
N ASN A 937 -23.37 2.68 -37.35
CA ASN A 937 -23.92 4.01 -37.03
C ASN A 937 -23.22 4.77 -35.89
N HIS A 938 -22.72 4.05 -34.87
CA HIS A 938 -22.10 4.63 -33.67
C HIS A 938 -20.66 4.13 -33.44
N ILE A 939 -20.04 3.44 -34.43
CA ILE A 939 -18.67 2.93 -34.37
C ILE A 939 -17.95 3.07 -35.72
N LEU A 940 -16.78 3.70 -35.71
CA LEU A 940 -16.02 3.99 -36.92
C LEU A 940 -15.55 2.70 -37.62
N ALA A 941 -15.31 2.78 -38.93
CA ALA A 941 -14.55 1.75 -39.64
C ALA A 941 -13.08 1.69 -39.14
N PRO A 942 -12.40 0.53 -39.24
CA PRO A 942 -10.98 0.42 -38.89
C PRO A 942 -10.13 1.46 -39.63
N ALA A 943 -9.20 2.13 -38.95
CA ALA A 943 -8.24 2.99 -39.62
C ALA A 943 -7.42 2.21 -40.66
N GLY A 944 -7.34 2.75 -41.88
CA GLY A 944 -6.44 2.29 -42.93
C GLY A 944 -4.97 2.58 -42.63
N PRO A 945 -4.05 2.25 -43.55
CA PRO A 945 -2.62 2.45 -43.36
C PRO A 945 -2.22 3.92 -43.21
N SER A 946 -1.14 4.16 -42.47
CA SER A 946 -0.51 5.49 -42.34
C SER A 946 0.25 5.92 -43.60
N LYS A 947 0.81 7.13 -43.62
CA LYS A 947 1.55 7.63 -44.80
C LYS A 947 2.86 6.88 -44.98
N THR A 948 3.58 6.60 -43.90
CA THR A 948 4.78 5.76 -43.92
C THR A 948 4.44 4.34 -44.37
N GLU A 949 3.38 3.73 -43.80
CA GLU A 949 2.94 2.39 -44.20
C GLU A 949 2.55 2.32 -45.69
N GLN A 950 1.95 3.37 -46.26
CA GLN A 950 1.63 3.44 -47.69
C GLN A 950 2.87 3.63 -48.59
N GLN A 951 3.94 4.23 -48.09
CA GLN A 951 5.17 4.50 -48.85
C GLN A 951 6.16 3.33 -48.83
N GLU A 952 6.24 2.61 -47.71
CA GLU A 952 7.17 1.48 -47.54
C GLU A 952 6.60 0.15 -48.06
N TYR A 953 5.27 0.05 -48.28
CA TYR A 953 4.63 -1.19 -48.70
C TYR A 953 4.87 -1.53 -50.17
N GLN A 954 5.63 -2.59 -50.41
CA GLN A 954 5.98 -3.13 -51.74
C GLN A 954 5.24 -4.46 -52.07
N GLY A 955 4.28 -4.86 -51.25
CA GLY A 955 3.51 -6.11 -51.45
C GLY A 955 2.35 -5.99 -52.44
N PRO A 956 1.67 -7.10 -52.75
CA PRO A 956 0.54 -7.12 -53.69
C PRO A 956 -0.69 -6.36 -53.15
N ASP A 957 -1.41 -5.67 -54.03
CA ASP A 957 -2.57 -4.83 -53.67
C ASP A 957 -3.64 -5.57 -52.84
N GLU A 958 -3.80 -6.87 -53.04
CA GLU A 958 -4.73 -7.72 -52.29
C GLU A 958 -4.39 -7.80 -50.79
N GLU A 959 -3.13 -7.70 -50.40
CA GLU A 959 -2.69 -7.78 -48.98
C GLU A 959 -2.76 -6.44 -48.24
N ARG A 960 -3.05 -5.32 -48.93
CA ARG A 960 -3.16 -3.98 -48.29
C ARG A 960 -4.20 -3.91 -47.17
N HIS A 961 -5.19 -4.80 -47.15
CA HIS A 961 -6.19 -4.88 -46.08
C HIS A 961 -5.65 -5.40 -44.74
N PHE A 962 -4.41 -5.93 -44.68
CA PHE A 962 -3.76 -6.27 -43.40
C PHE A 962 -3.08 -5.08 -42.72
N LEU A 963 -2.95 -3.94 -43.41
CA LEU A 963 -2.28 -2.73 -42.92
C LEU A 963 -3.20 -1.86 -42.03
N GLY A 964 -2.62 -0.84 -41.39
CA GLY A 964 -3.35 0.07 -40.49
C GLY A 964 -3.78 -0.60 -39.18
N ALA A 965 -4.95 -0.23 -38.66
CA ALA A 965 -5.44 -0.74 -37.38
C ALA A 965 -5.99 -2.17 -37.43
N GLN A 966 -6.26 -2.74 -38.61
CA GLN A 966 -7.08 -3.94 -38.80
C GLN A 966 -6.61 -5.17 -37.99
N MET A 967 -5.30 -5.42 -37.95
CA MET A 967 -4.69 -6.57 -37.27
C MET A 967 -4.30 -6.31 -35.80
N ARG A 968 -4.40 -5.05 -35.35
CA ARG A 968 -3.96 -4.60 -34.02
C ARG A 968 -5.01 -4.89 -32.94
N GLY A 969 -4.60 -4.67 -31.68
CA GLY A 969 -5.45 -4.79 -30.51
C GLY A 969 -6.62 -3.79 -30.52
N THR A 970 -7.77 -4.27 -30.04
CA THR A 970 -8.88 -3.41 -29.62
C THR A 970 -8.81 -3.27 -28.11
N PHE A 971 -9.04 -2.07 -27.58
CA PHE A 971 -8.95 -1.77 -26.17
C PHE A 971 -10.27 -1.22 -25.63
N LEU A 972 -10.51 -1.45 -24.34
CA LEU A 972 -11.64 -0.92 -23.59
C LEU A 972 -11.11 -0.13 -22.39
N ARG A 973 -11.53 1.13 -22.22
CA ARG A 973 -11.50 1.79 -20.92
C ARG A 973 -12.72 1.33 -20.14
N LEU A 974 -12.50 0.63 -19.03
CA LEU A 974 -13.55 -0.07 -18.30
C LEU A 974 -14.31 0.87 -17.35
N ASP A 975 -15.33 1.55 -17.87
CA ASP A 975 -16.15 2.51 -17.09
C ASP A 975 -17.13 1.81 -16.11
N GLY A 976 -17.31 0.49 -16.19
CA GLY A 976 -18.12 -0.25 -15.24
C GLY A 976 -18.15 -1.77 -15.42
N ILE A 977 -18.47 -2.46 -14.32
CA ILE A 977 -18.78 -3.89 -14.27
C ILE A 977 -20.19 -4.02 -13.69
N ILE A 978 -21.12 -4.61 -14.46
CA ILE A 978 -22.54 -4.69 -14.11
C ILE A 978 -23.01 -6.15 -14.15
N ILE A 979 -24.06 -6.47 -13.37
CA ILE A 979 -24.78 -7.76 -13.49
C ILE A 979 -26.07 -7.53 -14.24
N VAL A 980 -26.35 -8.42 -15.20
CA VAL A 980 -27.58 -8.45 -15.99
C VAL A 980 -28.23 -9.82 -15.85
N ASP A 981 -29.56 -9.83 -15.80
CA ASP A 981 -30.38 -11.04 -15.81
C ASP A 981 -30.62 -11.46 -17.27
N VAL A 982 -30.12 -12.65 -17.65
CA VAL A 982 -30.16 -13.18 -19.03
C VAL A 982 -31.01 -14.44 -19.05
N GLU A 983 -32.09 -14.41 -19.82
CA GLU A 983 -32.91 -15.59 -20.07
C GLU A 983 -32.26 -16.49 -21.12
N ASP A 984 -31.97 -17.73 -20.74
CA ASP A 984 -31.51 -18.79 -21.65
C ASP A 984 -32.37 -20.05 -21.42
N ASN A 985 -33.00 -20.53 -22.49
CA ASN A 985 -33.93 -21.67 -22.46
C ASN A 985 -35.03 -21.61 -21.37
N GLY A 986 -35.54 -20.42 -21.07
CA GLY A 986 -36.57 -20.19 -20.04
C GLY A 986 -36.05 -20.14 -18.59
N GLN A 987 -34.73 -20.19 -18.40
CA GLN A 987 -34.09 -20.01 -17.09
C GLN A 987 -33.34 -18.67 -17.06
N VAL A 988 -33.65 -17.83 -16.07
CA VAL A 988 -32.94 -16.55 -15.85
C VAL A 988 -31.61 -16.82 -15.14
N THR A 989 -30.51 -16.43 -15.79
CA THR A 989 -29.14 -16.56 -15.28
C THR A 989 -28.51 -15.19 -15.07
N LYS A 990 -27.86 -14.98 -13.92
CA LYS A 990 -27.10 -13.76 -13.64
C LYS A 990 -25.75 -13.82 -14.33
N GLN A 991 -25.48 -12.86 -15.19
CA GLN A 991 -24.21 -12.76 -15.91
C GLN A 991 -23.60 -11.37 -15.74
N ALA A 992 -22.28 -11.31 -15.69
CA ALA A 992 -21.57 -10.03 -15.67
C ALA A 992 -21.33 -9.49 -17.09
N ARG A 993 -21.28 -8.16 -17.19
CA ARG A 993 -20.96 -7.39 -18.41
C ARG A 993 -19.94 -6.30 -18.09
N LEU A 994 -19.11 -6.01 -19.08
CA LEU A 994 -18.15 -4.90 -19.08
C LEU A 994 -18.77 -3.72 -19.84
N THR A 995 -18.68 -2.52 -19.30
CA THR A 995 -19.17 -1.29 -19.94
C THR A 995 -18.04 -0.26 -20.10
N GLY A 996 -18.04 0.53 -21.17
CA GLY A 996 -17.14 1.68 -21.32
C GLY A 996 -16.78 2.09 -22.74
N ARG A 997 -15.64 2.76 -22.92
CA ARG A 997 -15.22 3.35 -24.21
C ARG A 997 -14.20 2.47 -24.95
N LEU A 998 -14.40 2.30 -26.26
CA LEU A 998 -13.51 1.52 -27.11
C LEU A 998 -12.48 2.38 -27.83
N TYR A 999 -11.29 1.81 -27.98
CA TYR A 999 -10.17 2.42 -28.68
C TYR A 999 -9.47 1.42 -29.60
N GLU A 1000 -8.92 1.91 -30.70
CA GLU A 1000 -8.01 1.18 -31.59
C GLU A 1000 -6.62 1.83 -31.59
N LEU A 1001 -5.63 1.13 -32.16
CA LEU A 1001 -4.26 1.62 -32.28
C LEU A 1001 -3.92 2.06 -33.72
N VAL A 1002 -3.60 3.34 -33.88
CA VAL A 1002 -3.19 3.94 -35.17
C VAL A 1002 -1.77 4.50 -35.08
N ALA A 1003 -1.05 4.56 -36.20
CA ALA A 1003 0.28 5.16 -36.23
C ALA A 1003 0.24 6.66 -35.94
N LEU A 1004 1.36 7.24 -35.47
CA LEU A 1004 1.43 8.67 -35.14
C LEU A 1004 1.22 9.58 -36.35
N ASP A 1005 1.65 9.17 -37.55
CA ASP A 1005 1.52 9.91 -38.80
C ASP A 1005 0.17 9.68 -39.51
N TRP A 1006 -0.68 8.80 -38.96
CA TRP A 1006 -2.01 8.52 -39.52
C TRP A 1006 -2.93 9.73 -39.42
N GLN A 1007 -3.57 10.06 -40.56
CA GLN A 1007 -4.53 11.15 -40.71
C GLN A 1007 -5.83 10.59 -41.30
N GLY A 1008 -6.95 10.87 -40.65
CA GLY A 1008 -8.27 10.42 -41.09
C GLY A 1008 -9.36 10.93 -40.13
N GLU A 1009 -10.58 10.45 -40.32
CA GLU A 1009 -11.74 10.94 -39.57
C GLU A 1009 -11.65 10.61 -38.08
N GLU A 1010 -11.70 11.64 -37.24
CA GLU A 1010 -11.85 11.52 -35.78
C GLU A 1010 -13.18 12.17 -35.39
N TYR A 1011 -13.92 11.59 -34.42
CA TYR A 1011 -15.09 12.26 -33.86
C TYR A 1011 -14.64 13.53 -33.10
N HIS A 1012 -14.67 14.68 -33.78
CA HIS A 1012 -14.24 15.96 -33.21
C HIS A 1012 -15.09 16.33 -31.99
N SER A 1013 -14.52 16.16 -30.80
CA SER A 1013 -15.10 16.58 -29.52
C SER A 1013 -15.11 18.11 -29.38
N LYS A 1014 -16.04 18.77 -30.07
CA LYS A 1014 -16.38 20.19 -29.86
C LYS A 1014 -17.14 20.37 -28.55
N ALA A 1015 -16.45 20.23 -27.42
CA ALA A 1015 -16.88 20.82 -26.16
C ALA A 1015 -16.25 22.23 -26.06
N PRO A 1016 -17.02 23.32 -26.18
CA PRO A 1016 -16.48 24.66 -25.96
C PRO A 1016 -16.12 24.82 -24.47
N ILE A 1017 -14.93 25.36 -24.20
CA ILE A 1017 -14.56 25.82 -22.86
C ILE A 1017 -15.36 27.11 -22.58
N ILE A 1018 -16.58 26.95 -22.07
CA ILE A 1018 -17.40 28.08 -21.64
C ILE A 1018 -16.81 28.63 -20.35
N ARG A 1019 -16.02 29.69 -20.45
CA ARG A 1019 -15.76 30.58 -19.31
C ARG A 1019 -17.09 31.28 -18.95
N PRO A 1020 -17.60 31.18 -17.71
CA PRO A 1020 -18.77 31.95 -17.32
C PRO A 1020 -18.42 33.45 -17.32
N PRO A 1021 -19.36 34.35 -17.66
CA PRO A 1021 -19.11 35.79 -17.67
C PRO A 1021 -18.94 36.32 -16.24
N ILE A 1022 -17.99 37.24 -16.06
CA ILE A 1022 -17.74 37.93 -14.79
C ILE A 1022 -18.93 38.84 -14.48
N ILE A 1023 -19.65 38.53 -13.40
CA ILE A 1023 -20.63 39.43 -12.79
C ILE A 1023 -19.96 40.03 -11.55
N PRO A 1024 -19.80 41.36 -11.44
CA PRO A 1024 -19.17 41.97 -10.28
C PRO A 1024 -20.06 41.80 -9.04
N ARG A 1025 -19.53 41.15 -8.00
CA ARG A 1025 -20.21 41.04 -6.70
C ARG A 1025 -19.82 42.23 -5.80
N GLN A 1026 -20.83 42.91 -5.26
CA GLN A 1026 -20.66 43.79 -4.11
C GLN A 1026 -20.37 42.96 -2.84
N PRO A 1027 -19.67 43.53 -1.84
CA PRO A 1027 -19.34 42.82 -0.61
C PRO A 1027 -20.57 42.66 0.29
N ALA A 1028 -20.73 41.49 0.88
CA ALA A 1028 -21.62 41.23 2.00
C ALA A 1028 -20.78 40.56 3.11
N GLU A 1029 -20.86 41.10 4.31
CA GLU A 1029 -20.03 40.73 5.45
C GLU A 1029 -20.58 39.50 6.20
N GLY A 1030 -19.68 38.73 6.83
CA GLY A 1030 -20.00 37.98 8.05
C GLY A 1030 -20.20 36.46 7.93
N ALA A 1031 -19.70 35.76 8.96
CA ALA A 1031 -19.86 34.34 9.29
C ALA A 1031 -19.10 33.31 8.42
N GLY A 1032 -17.97 32.82 8.95
CA GLY A 1032 -17.20 31.73 8.35
C GLY A 1032 -17.73 30.34 8.69
N ALA A 1033 -17.81 29.46 7.68
CA ALA A 1033 -18.00 28.03 7.83
C ALA A 1033 -16.98 27.30 6.93
N VAL A 1034 -16.20 26.38 7.51
CA VAL A 1034 -15.12 25.68 6.79
C VAL A 1034 -15.66 24.39 6.17
N GLU A 1035 -15.94 24.41 4.86
CA GLU A 1035 -16.30 23.19 4.11
C GLU A 1035 -15.10 22.25 3.94
N ARG A 1036 -15.12 21.08 4.59
CA ARG A 1036 -14.17 19.99 4.34
C ARG A 1036 -14.65 19.10 3.18
N THR A 1037 -14.29 19.45 1.94
CA THR A 1037 -14.67 18.66 0.76
C THR A 1037 -13.76 17.47 0.48
N ASN A 1038 -14.02 16.32 1.10
CA ASN A 1038 -13.39 15.04 0.74
C ASN A 1038 -13.94 14.50 -0.61
N SER A 1039 -13.48 15.07 -1.72
CA SER A 1039 -13.53 14.44 -3.04
C SER A 1039 -12.15 14.52 -3.69
N GLY A 1040 -11.60 13.36 -4.08
CA GLY A 1040 -10.50 13.33 -5.02
C GLY A 1040 -10.89 14.00 -6.35
N PRO A 1041 -9.90 14.48 -7.13
CA PRO A 1041 -10.16 15.19 -8.37
C PRO A 1041 -10.93 14.32 -9.37
N PRO A 1042 -11.79 14.90 -10.22
CA PRO A 1042 -12.48 14.17 -11.27
C PRO A 1042 -11.46 13.60 -12.27
N VAL A 1043 -11.54 12.29 -12.53
CA VAL A 1043 -10.65 11.60 -13.49
C VAL A 1043 -11.16 11.82 -14.91
N ASP A 1044 -11.12 13.07 -15.36
CA ASP A 1044 -11.44 13.40 -16.74
C ASP A 1044 -10.28 13.03 -17.67
N HIS A 1045 -10.50 11.96 -18.44
CA HIS A 1045 -9.90 11.74 -19.77
C HIS A 1045 -8.36 11.60 -19.80
N ILE A 1046 -7.78 10.84 -18.87
CA ILE A 1046 -6.38 10.38 -18.99
C ILE A 1046 -6.36 8.93 -19.49
N LEU A 1047 -5.70 8.69 -20.63
CA LEU A 1047 -5.39 7.37 -21.18
C LEU A 1047 -3.95 6.98 -20.80
N PRO A 1048 -3.60 5.67 -20.78
CA PRO A 1048 -2.21 5.26 -20.58
C PRO A 1048 -1.37 5.60 -21.82
N ALA A 1049 -0.04 5.54 -21.68
CA ALA A 1049 0.87 5.70 -22.81
C ALA A 1049 0.65 4.58 -23.86
N ALA A 1050 0.52 4.95 -25.13
CA ALA A 1050 0.43 4.00 -26.24
C ALA A 1050 1.81 3.38 -26.58
N PRO A 1051 1.85 2.26 -27.34
CA PRO A 1051 3.09 1.70 -27.85
C PRO A 1051 3.88 2.70 -28.70
N THR A 1052 5.19 2.55 -28.73
CA THR A 1052 6.07 3.50 -29.45
C THR A 1052 5.80 3.47 -30.96
N GLY A 1053 5.57 4.66 -31.54
CA GLY A 1053 5.15 4.81 -32.93
C GLY A 1053 3.63 4.99 -33.12
N TYR A 1054 2.83 4.89 -32.05
CA TYR A 1054 1.37 4.83 -32.14
C TYR A 1054 0.63 5.81 -31.21
N LYS A 1055 -0.65 6.05 -31.51
CA LYS A 1055 -1.65 6.72 -30.65
C LYS A 1055 -2.94 5.89 -30.56
N PHE A 1056 -3.69 6.07 -29.46
CA PHE A 1056 -5.05 5.52 -29.34
C PHE A 1056 -6.07 6.43 -30.02
N ARG A 1057 -6.99 5.86 -30.80
CA ARG A 1057 -8.15 6.54 -31.41
C ARG A 1057 -9.42 6.02 -30.75
N GLU A 1058 -10.26 6.89 -30.18
CA GLU A 1058 -11.62 6.49 -29.72
C GLU A 1058 -12.47 6.16 -30.96
N ILE A 1059 -13.13 5.00 -30.95
CA ILE A 1059 -13.87 4.51 -32.12
C ILE A 1059 -15.40 4.61 -31.96
N LEU A 1060 -15.90 5.02 -30.80
CA LEU A 1060 -17.33 5.20 -30.52
C LEU A 1060 -17.75 6.67 -30.64
N GLU A 1061 -19.00 6.88 -31.06
CA GLU A 1061 -19.59 8.22 -31.10
C GLU A 1061 -19.68 8.85 -29.68
N PRO A 1062 -19.39 10.16 -29.51
CA PRO A 1062 -19.49 10.84 -28.22
C PRO A 1062 -20.87 10.71 -27.57
N GLY A 1063 -20.92 10.00 -26.44
CA GLY A 1063 -22.17 9.75 -25.72
C GLY A 1063 -22.73 8.34 -25.92
N TYR A 1064 -22.01 7.47 -26.62
CA TYR A 1064 -22.25 6.03 -26.66
C TYR A 1064 -21.18 5.26 -25.85
N GLU A 1065 -21.57 4.09 -25.34
CA GLU A 1065 -20.70 3.14 -24.64
C GLU A 1065 -20.88 1.73 -25.21
N PHE A 1066 -19.81 0.94 -25.13
CA PHE A 1066 -19.81 -0.48 -25.41
C PHE A 1066 -20.34 -1.25 -24.20
N VAL A 1067 -21.12 -2.31 -24.45
CA VAL A 1067 -21.51 -3.32 -23.46
C VAL A 1067 -21.13 -4.69 -24.00
N GLY A 1068 -20.26 -5.41 -23.29
CA GLY A 1068 -19.72 -6.69 -23.73
C GLY A 1068 -19.75 -7.78 -22.66
N THR A 1069 -19.75 -9.04 -23.10
CA THR A 1069 -19.53 -10.19 -22.20
C THR A 1069 -18.10 -10.20 -21.64
N MET A 1070 -17.91 -10.66 -20.40
CA MET A 1070 -16.54 -10.78 -19.81
C MET A 1070 -15.62 -11.68 -20.65
N GLY A 1071 -16.16 -12.65 -21.38
CA GLY A 1071 -15.40 -13.53 -22.27
C GLY A 1071 -14.68 -12.84 -23.43
N LEU A 1072 -14.89 -11.53 -23.65
CA LEU A 1072 -14.14 -10.71 -24.61
C LEU A 1072 -12.84 -10.12 -24.03
N LEU A 1073 -12.62 -10.21 -22.71
CA LEU A 1073 -11.45 -9.67 -22.02
C LEU A 1073 -10.22 -10.58 -22.22
N SER A 1074 -9.10 -10.02 -22.70
CA SER A 1074 -7.82 -10.73 -22.87
C SER A 1074 -6.92 -10.55 -21.64
N GLY A 1075 -6.94 -9.36 -21.02
CA GLY A 1075 -6.14 -9.01 -19.85
C GLY A 1075 -5.91 -7.50 -19.74
N ARG A 1076 -5.13 -7.08 -18.74
CA ARG A 1076 -4.70 -5.69 -18.55
C ARG A 1076 -3.77 -5.22 -19.66
N TYR A 1077 -3.88 -3.96 -20.07
CA TYR A 1077 -2.84 -3.34 -20.90
C TYR A 1077 -1.62 -2.95 -20.05
N TYR A 1078 -0.41 -3.26 -20.53
CA TYR A 1078 0.85 -2.96 -19.85
C TYR A 1078 1.67 -1.96 -20.69
N PRO A 1079 1.65 -0.65 -20.37
CA PRO A 1079 2.31 0.37 -21.19
C PRO A 1079 3.83 0.16 -21.23
N GLY A 1080 4.43 0.09 -22.42
CA GLY A 1080 5.87 -0.05 -22.60
C GLY A 1080 6.46 -1.42 -22.24
N ILE A 1081 5.64 -2.47 -22.08
CA ILE A 1081 6.10 -3.81 -21.66
C ILE A 1081 7.09 -4.44 -22.65
N LEU A 1082 7.02 -4.13 -23.94
CA LEU A 1082 8.00 -4.63 -24.92
C LEU A 1082 9.41 -4.02 -24.73
N LYS A 1083 9.52 -2.95 -23.91
CA LYS A 1083 10.80 -2.36 -23.47
C LYS A 1083 11.24 -2.88 -22.09
N HIS A 1084 10.69 -3.98 -21.61
CA HIS A 1084 11.11 -4.64 -20.38
C HIS A 1084 12.45 -5.36 -20.62
N PRO A 1085 13.50 -5.20 -19.77
CA PRO A 1085 14.81 -5.80 -20.00
C PRO A 1085 14.77 -7.31 -20.30
N ARG A 1086 14.04 -8.07 -19.47
CA ARG A 1086 13.78 -9.52 -19.64
C ARG A 1086 13.03 -9.93 -20.92
N LEU A 1087 12.39 -9.01 -21.66
CA LEU A 1087 11.74 -9.28 -22.95
C LEU A 1087 12.56 -8.80 -24.16
N LEU A 1088 13.56 -7.92 -24.00
CA LEU A 1088 14.31 -7.34 -25.11
C LEU A 1088 14.95 -8.40 -26.04
N SER A 1089 15.48 -9.50 -25.49
CA SER A 1089 16.06 -10.58 -26.29
C SER A 1089 15.03 -11.38 -27.10
N ARG A 1090 13.79 -11.49 -26.61
CA ARG A 1090 12.66 -12.11 -27.31
C ARG A 1090 12.10 -11.17 -28.38
N VAL A 1091 11.99 -9.87 -28.08
CA VAL A 1091 11.61 -8.81 -29.03
C VAL A 1091 12.64 -8.71 -30.17
N ALA A 1092 13.93 -8.67 -29.86
CA ALA A 1092 14.99 -8.64 -30.88
C ALA A 1092 14.94 -9.87 -31.80
N ARG A 1093 14.77 -11.09 -31.25
CA ARG A 1093 14.58 -12.30 -32.07
C ARG A 1093 13.31 -12.23 -32.92
N ALA A 1094 12.20 -11.73 -32.36
CA ALA A 1094 10.93 -11.60 -33.08
C ALA A 1094 10.99 -10.60 -34.26
N ILE A 1095 11.77 -9.51 -34.14
CA ILE A 1095 11.98 -8.53 -35.22
C ILE A 1095 12.74 -9.13 -36.40
N HIS A 1096 13.71 -10.01 -36.14
CA HIS A 1096 14.52 -10.66 -37.17
C HIS A 1096 13.95 -12.01 -37.65
N SER A 1097 12.74 -12.39 -37.17
CA SER A 1097 12.10 -13.64 -37.55
C SER A 1097 11.47 -13.53 -38.94
N PRO A 1098 11.66 -14.51 -39.84
CA PRO A 1098 10.96 -14.55 -41.13
C PRO A 1098 9.46 -14.84 -41.00
N ASP A 1099 8.99 -15.25 -39.82
CA ASP A 1099 7.58 -15.51 -39.50
C ASP A 1099 7.13 -14.61 -38.33
N PRO A 1100 6.53 -13.43 -38.63
CA PRO A 1100 6.03 -12.52 -37.61
C PRO A 1100 4.84 -13.09 -36.81
N GLN A 1101 4.09 -14.06 -37.36
CA GLN A 1101 2.88 -14.59 -36.72
C GLN A 1101 3.21 -15.49 -35.53
N ARG A 1102 4.34 -16.23 -35.57
CA ARG A 1102 4.86 -16.99 -34.40
C ARG A 1102 5.04 -16.14 -33.16
N HIS A 1103 5.29 -14.84 -33.31
CA HIS A 1103 5.52 -13.93 -32.19
C HIS A 1103 4.28 -13.07 -31.85
N ALA A 1104 3.11 -13.35 -32.44
CA ALA A 1104 1.88 -12.59 -32.21
C ALA A 1104 1.45 -12.54 -30.73
N GLY A 1105 1.77 -13.57 -29.92
CA GLY A 1105 1.54 -13.56 -28.47
C GLY A 1105 2.40 -12.54 -27.72
N LEU A 1106 3.64 -12.31 -28.15
CA LEU A 1106 4.50 -11.26 -27.59
C LEU A 1106 3.95 -9.88 -27.99
N TRP A 1107 3.62 -9.68 -29.26
CA TRP A 1107 3.11 -8.41 -29.79
C TRP A 1107 1.77 -7.97 -29.21
N SER A 1108 0.94 -8.92 -28.77
CA SER A 1108 -0.39 -8.62 -28.21
C SER A 1108 -0.32 -8.11 -26.77
N LEU A 1109 0.77 -8.28 -26.03
CA LEU A 1109 0.94 -7.71 -24.67
C LEU A 1109 0.78 -6.18 -24.66
N GLU A 1110 1.33 -5.51 -25.67
CA GLU A 1110 1.15 -4.07 -25.93
C GLU A 1110 0.10 -3.78 -27.04
N GLY A 1111 -0.59 -4.82 -27.54
CA GLY A 1111 -1.67 -4.70 -28.53
C GLY A 1111 -1.24 -4.29 -29.94
N LEU A 1112 0.01 -4.56 -30.32
CA LEU A 1112 0.46 -4.48 -31.73
C LEU A 1112 -0.16 -5.60 -32.59
N SER A 1113 -0.68 -6.65 -31.97
CA SER A 1113 -1.56 -7.66 -32.55
C SER A 1113 -2.82 -7.82 -31.68
N GLY A 1114 -3.86 -8.48 -32.21
CA GLY A 1114 -5.12 -8.74 -31.48
C GLY A 1114 -4.93 -9.51 -30.17
N GLY A 1115 -5.69 -9.15 -29.12
CA GLY A 1115 -5.54 -9.73 -27.78
C GLY A 1115 -5.81 -11.25 -27.68
N LEU A 1116 -6.44 -11.86 -28.69
CA LEU A 1116 -6.63 -13.31 -28.78
C LEU A 1116 -5.31 -14.10 -28.71
N PHE A 1117 -4.21 -13.54 -29.23
CA PHE A 1117 -2.90 -14.21 -29.23
C PHE A 1117 -2.23 -14.27 -27.85
N ASN A 1118 -2.73 -13.50 -26.87
CA ASN A 1118 -2.29 -13.53 -25.47
C ASN A 1118 -3.49 -13.21 -24.57
N SER A 1119 -4.29 -14.25 -24.31
CA SER A 1119 -5.56 -14.16 -23.60
C SER A 1119 -5.57 -15.08 -22.38
N VAL A 1120 -6.12 -14.60 -21.27
CA VAL A 1120 -6.46 -15.43 -20.11
C VAL A 1120 -7.98 -15.63 -20.10
N ASP A 1121 -8.38 -16.90 -20.08
CA ASP A 1121 -9.75 -17.35 -20.33
C ASP A 1121 -10.33 -18.08 -19.08
N PRO A 1122 -10.52 -17.36 -17.95
CA PRO A 1122 -11.04 -17.95 -16.73
C PRO A 1122 -12.53 -18.24 -16.88
N TRP A 1123 -12.90 -19.48 -16.61
CA TRP A 1123 -14.27 -19.97 -16.70
C TRP A 1123 -14.84 -20.36 -15.33
N ARG A 1124 -13.99 -20.53 -14.31
CA ARG A 1124 -14.40 -20.93 -12.95
C ARG A 1124 -14.66 -19.70 -12.06
N TYR A 1125 -15.92 -19.40 -11.81
CA TYR A 1125 -16.26 -18.38 -10.80
C TYR A 1125 -15.93 -18.89 -9.38
N LYS A 1126 -15.29 -18.04 -8.57
CA LYS A 1126 -15.02 -18.25 -7.14
C LYS A 1126 -15.56 -17.07 -6.33
N LYS A 1127 -15.74 -17.25 -5.02
CA LYS A 1127 -16.29 -16.20 -4.13
C LYS A 1127 -15.30 -15.09 -3.75
N GLY A 1128 -14.01 -15.30 -3.95
CA GLY A 1128 -12.96 -14.34 -3.60
C GLY A 1128 -11.56 -14.90 -3.81
N ARG A 1129 -10.54 -14.02 -3.83
CA ARG A 1129 -9.15 -14.36 -4.16
C ARG A 1129 -8.58 -15.49 -3.30
N HIS A 1130 -8.77 -15.45 -2.00
CA HIS A 1130 -8.29 -16.49 -1.08
C HIS A 1130 -8.83 -17.89 -1.43
N THR A 1131 -10.12 -18.00 -1.80
CA THR A 1131 -10.71 -19.27 -2.27
C THR A 1131 -10.15 -19.71 -3.61
N MET A 1132 -9.81 -18.78 -4.52
CA MET A 1132 -9.10 -19.13 -5.76
C MET A 1132 -7.75 -19.79 -5.46
N MET A 1133 -6.95 -19.20 -4.55
CA MET A 1133 -5.64 -19.73 -4.15
C MET A 1133 -5.76 -21.11 -3.50
N GLN A 1134 -6.65 -21.26 -2.50
CA GLN A 1134 -6.81 -22.50 -1.75
C GLN A 1134 -7.38 -23.67 -2.56
N ASP A 1135 -8.27 -23.39 -3.52
CA ASP A 1135 -8.81 -24.43 -4.39
C ASP A 1135 -7.77 -24.84 -5.45
N ALA A 1136 -7.00 -23.88 -5.97
CA ALA A 1136 -5.93 -24.14 -6.93
C ALA A 1136 -4.78 -24.97 -6.33
N ASP A 1137 -4.37 -24.70 -5.09
CA ASP A 1137 -3.39 -25.50 -4.35
C ASP A 1137 -3.78 -26.98 -4.26
N LYS A 1138 -5.02 -27.24 -3.83
CA LYS A 1138 -5.57 -28.60 -3.70
C LYS A 1138 -5.75 -29.30 -5.04
N GLU A 1139 -6.25 -28.58 -6.04
CA GLU A 1139 -6.43 -29.11 -7.39
C GLU A 1139 -5.10 -29.45 -8.04
N ALA A 1140 -4.09 -28.58 -7.89
CA ALA A 1140 -2.76 -28.79 -8.45
C ALA A 1140 -2.08 -30.04 -7.87
N ALA A 1141 -2.11 -30.19 -6.54
CA ALA A 1141 -1.61 -31.40 -5.87
C ALA A 1141 -2.37 -32.65 -6.36
N SER A 1142 -3.71 -32.61 -6.36
CA SER A 1142 -4.52 -33.76 -6.77
C SER A 1142 -4.30 -34.21 -8.22
N VAL A 1143 -4.09 -33.26 -9.15
CA VAL A 1143 -3.83 -33.57 -10.57
C VAL A 1143 -2.45 -34.19 -10.75
N LEU A 1144 -1.44 -33.69 -10.04
CA LEU A 1144 -0.07 -34.23 -10.10
C LEU A 1144 0.03 -35.61 -9.43
N ASP A 1145 -0.66 -35.82 -8.29
CA ASP A 1145 -0.79 -37.13 -7.65
C ASP A 1145 -1.53 -38.15 -8.52
N GLU A 1146 -2.48 -37.73 -9.36
CA GLU A 1146 -3.15 -38.58 -10.35
C GLU A 1146 -2.22 -38.92 -11.53
N TYR A 1147 -1.51 -37.93 -12.07
CA TYR A 1147 -0.51 -38.14 -13.12
C TYR A 1147 0.54 -39.19 -12.70
N VAL A 1148 1.18 -39.02 -11.53
CA VAL A 1148 2.20 -39.95 -11.03
C VAL A 1148 1.66 -41.38 -10.91
N ARG A 1149 0.46 -41.55 -10.33
CA ARG A 1149 -0.16 -42.89 -10.20
C ARG A 1149 -0.43 -43.54 -11.55
N ASN A 1150 -0.93 -42.78 -12.52
CA ASN A 1150 -1.25 -43.30 -13.85
C ASN A 1150 0.05 -43.69 -14.61
N THR A 1151 1.07 -42.83 -14.62
CA THR A 1151 2.34 -43.12 -15.32
C THR A 1151 3.09 -44.31 -14.72
N ILE A 1152 3.06 -44.48 -13.39
CA ILE A 1152 3.65 -45.68 -12.75
C ILE A 1152 2.88 -46.94 -13.13
N ALA A 1153 1.54 -46.89 -13.17
CA ALA A 1153 0.71 -48.04 -13.58
C ALA A 1153 0.96 -48.46 -15.03
N GLU A 1154 1.07 -47.48 -15.95
CA GLU A 1154 1.37 -47.73 -17.37
C GLU A 1154 2.76 -48.35 -17.57
N ARG A 1155 3.78 -47.85 -16.86
CA ARG A 1155 5.15 -48.42 -16.90
C ARG A 1155 5.21 -49.83 -16.30
N GLY A 1156 4.47 -50.09 -15.21
CA GLY A 1156 4.38 -51.41 -14.60
C GLY A 1156 3.71 -52.46 -15.51
N ALA A 1157 2.70 -52.06 -16.29
CA ALA A 1157 2.04 -52.94 -17.25
C ALA A 1157 2.93 -53.37 -18.43
N GLY A 1158 3.92 -52.53 -18.80
CA GLY A 1158 4.84 -52.81 -19.92
C GLY A 1158 5.91 -53.87 -19.65
N GLN A 1159 6.11 -54.31 -18.41
CA GLN A 1159 7.16 -55.29 -18.04
C GLN A 1159 6.65 -56.73 -17.88
N HIS A 1160 5.42 -57.03 -18.32
CA HIS A 1160 4.85 -58.38 -18.31
C HIS A 1160 4.39 -58.83 -19.71
N GLN A 1161 5.34 -58.95 -20.64
CA GLN A 1161 5.26 -59.94 -21.72
C GLN A 1161 6.34 -61.01 -21.48
N PRO A 1162 5.96 -62.27 -21.23
CA PRO A 1162 6.93 -63.37 -21.17
C PRO A 1162 7.39 -63.74 -22.57
N PHE A 1163 8.70 -63.92 -22.75
CA PHE A 1163 9.23 -64.77 -23.82
C PHE A 1163 8.81 -66.24 -23.52
N GLY A 1164 8.25 -66.94 -24.51
CA GLY A 1164 7.89 -68.36 -24.35
C GLY A 1164 7.18 -68.94 -25.57
N ASP A 1165 7.96 -69.64 -26.40
CA ASP A 1165 7.62 -70.55 -27.50
C ASP A 1165 6.71 -70.09 -28.66
N GLY A 1166 7.14 -70.45 -29.87
CA GLY A 1166 6.47 -70.13 -31.13
C GLY A 1166 5.88 -71.36 -31.84
N ASP A 1167 5.68 -71.19 -33.15
CA ASP A 1167 5.30 -72.19 -34.15
C ASP A 1167 3.94 -72.89 -34.00
N ALA A 1168 2.93 -72.27 -34.63
CA ALA A 1168 1.89 -73.01 -35.37
C ALA A 1168 1.23 -72.15 -36.47
N MET A 1169 1.48 -72.53 -37.72
CA MET A 1169 0.61 -72.42 -38.92
C MET A 1169 0.54 -71.11 -39.73
N ASP A 1170 1.01 -71.23 -40.98
CA ASP A 1170 0.43 -70.82 -42.27
C ASP A 1170 0.00 -69.35 -42.50
N VAL A 1171 0.62 -68.60 -43.42
CA VAL A 1171 0.62 -68.75 -44.90
C VAL A 1171 -0.77 -68.58 -45.52
N ASP A 1172 -1.12 -67.35 -45.94
CA ASP A 1172 -1.37 -67.03 -47.36
C ASP A 1172 -1.66 -65.54 -47.61
N GLY A 1173 -1.28 -65.03 -48.79
CA GLY A 1173 -2.07 -63.99 -49.48
C GLY A 1173 -1.61 -62.51 -49.50
N MET A 1174 -0.53 -62.22 -50.23
CA MET A 1174 -0.15 -60.92 -50.87
C MET A 1174 0.30 -59.73 -49.99
#